data_AF-A0A3B8LNG3-F1
#
_entry.id   AF-A0A3B8LNG3-F1
#
_cell.length_a   1.000
_cell.length_b   1.000
_cell.length_c   1.000
_cell.angle_alpha   90.00
_cell.angle_beta   90.00
_cell.angle_gamma   90.00
#
_symmetry.space_group_name_H-M   'P 1'
#
loop_
_entity.id
_entity.type
_entity.pdbx_description
1 polymer ?
#
loop_
_entity_poly.entity_id
_entity_poly.type
_entity_poly.pdbx_seq_one_letter_code
_entity_poly.pdbx_strand_id
1 'polypeptide(L)'
;MRYISTQLKAWTLITSLLFFMGCQSGAFDTLGVSKQNLEANIEFWVASESEKVTQSSIPSWLTTTNREVWDGQKIKIFGGRNEVLGFQLFLKADQDINQMDMTVSALSDGTNQIANDPNATNPASSKGRPIQLFEQRYLYVNRASGGPWGSLFWSNAAAPTGFAGQWVPDPLVPFEVNVANNGTPFTLKNNTLQGLWVDVYVPKNTPPGTYQGTVTIKANGVTHHTIPVELKVHCFTLPDKPTAKTMLYVDMGEVYYRHQTMPGTTKAALLAKRYYQMLHRHKVSPIESTDDVSQASALLPALNGSYFTTAEGYEGPGEATGVGIVSIATYGSWWWAGYDHNTIRQKADDWATWLATNSPNTESFVYVLDEPTNTPETNNQILDFTQALANHSGPGADIPRMITTGFRGSLAPSINLWVEGAAQYNADKVKQACRLQQKYWIYNGYRPATGTFVMDDVGVSPRVNAWVQYKHGIPRWFYWMGNYWSDWQGGRGRLDPYATAENFQNAWGEWGVGDGTLFYPGEQPSQFASNDLNFEGGVASIRLKNWRRGIQDYEYLAMVKNLDPSYAVALAQSKVPTAISQADKNQNVTWNIRGNSWETTRKQIANFLDISCQGGGAGPGTPTPAPSNTSPPVCTPAFVTNADGNWSDPNTWKGGQIPGDGDEVVIMHNVTVDTNTTVGSSPTDNLKEDVLVLGPLGSLSIAENTKLTVKGNLFLNDATLTVGAGATYEFDVPAGKVYQLKIGYADNQNSKLIVQGVAGNRAHIVSKAGGGIGQLRGGETQTGDQSGGWRNGGQIEAHYANFTRIGDATHFAHARWPSSGESSHYIFDHCIMDTTGDWYSTGFDGIHTNIEFKHTTFRNSQSTRSLHIAHWGTAPTGSRVVQGCVFDKVVHFFTAAGYHIKDNLFGALNGETFIMTPGAPASFSGNLVRKTSSLATGVYAESLNIKDNYWLNDHNQLYAQFVTPLGSGSVSTPSKFEGNIFESTGTDSQGGGIIFNTYPSTPGQVDIIKNIMLPNAAGTAPGTLMMLQGSSNLTVNVQRNTYITANSLGTFVGLTYLGHTGMIASFRNNLAWDTQYRPANFLMFNLGSSWTATDVVSSENLNYNNTFNQAQGSNGRGYHGFNFSSGTPGENDLNEDPQFVDHNRNLARWADSLGAPSGTDADKRQYALNQLMLANDPGANPNYTIANLMQYVKAGFEPTNQALRQAGSPADGSPDIGAVDLQ
;
A
#
# COMPACT_ATOMS: atom_id res chain seq x y z
N MET A 1 -57.19 -21.24 58.55
CA MET A 1 -55.82 -20.92 59.00
C MET A 1 -55.05 -20.38 57.80
N ARG A 2 -54.55 -19.14 57.93
CA ARG A 2 -53.53 -18.40 57.12
C ARG A 2 -53.52 -18.57 55.57
N TYR A 3 -54.23 -17.62 54.94
CA TYR A 3 -54.01 -16.96 53.62
C TYR A 3 -53.70 -17.80 52.37
N ILE A 4 -54.76 -18.31 51.72
CA ILE A 4 -55.01 -18.35 50.26
C ILE A 4 -56.54 -18.29 50.05
N SER A 5 -57.06 -17.44 49.16
CA SER A 5 -58.41 -17.64 48.58
C SER A 5 -58.48 -17.15 47.12
N THR A 6 -58.25 -18.10 46.22
CA THR A 6 -58.80 -18.18 44.86
C THR A 6 -60.32 -18.42 44.92
N GLN A 7 -61.10 -17.99 43.92
CA GLN A 7 -62.34 -18.67 43.50
C GLN A 7 -62.66 -18.46 42.01
N LEU A 8 -62.58 -19.58 41.27
CA LEU A 8 -63.39 -19.89 40.09
C LEU A 8 -64.84 -20.15 40.52
N LYS A 9 -65.82 -19.76 39.70
CA LYS A 9 -67.01 -20.54 39.23
C LYS A 9 -68.16 -19.61 38.82
N ALA A 10 -68.58 -19.66 37.55
CA ALA A 10 -70.00 -19.64 37.15
C ALA A 10 -70.13 -19.66 35.62
N TRP A 11 -70.37 -20.84 35.06
CA TRP A 11 -70.95 -21.06 33.74
C TRP A 11 -72.19 -21.94 33.95
N THR A 12 -73.40 -21.35 33.89
CA THR A 12 -74.69 -21.94 33.43
C THR A 12 -75.89 -21.16 33.99
N LEU A 13 -76.33 -20.11 33.26
CA LEU A 13 -77.70 -19.58 33.29
C LEU A 13 -77.92 -18.74 32.03
N ILE A 14 -78.17 -19.46 30.95
CA ILE A 14 -78.67 -18.97 29.66
C ILE A 14 -80.21 -19.10 29.71
N THR A 15 -80.91 -18.24 28.95
CA THR A 15 -82.31 -18.33 28.50
C THR A 15 -83.44 -18.23 29.54
N SER A 16 -83.93 -17.01 29.82
CA SER A 16 -85.34 -16.74 30.24
C SER A 16 -85.75 -15.26 30.17
N LEU A 17 -85.21 -14.42 29.28
CA LEU A 17 -85.70 -13.02 29.15
C LEU A 17 -85.63 -12.45 27.71
N LEU A 18 -86.12 -13.25 26.76
CA LEU A 18 -86.54 -12.78 25.43
C LEU A 18 -88.01 -13.19 25.24
N PHE A 19 -88.96 -12.30 25.48
CA PHE A 19 -90.29 -12.37 24.86
C PHE A 19 -90.96 -10.98 24.93
N PHE A 20 -91.06 -10.31 23.78
CA PHE A 20 -92.14 -9.41 23.40
C PHE A 20 -92.69 -8.39 24.42
N MET A 21 -92.16 -7.16 24.38
CA MET A 21 -92.87 -5.87 24.53
C MET A 21 -91.86 -4.82 24.04
N GLY A 22 -92.07 -4.00 23.01
CA GLY A 22 -93.30 -3.42 22.51
C GLY A 22 -93.25 -1.90 22.76
N CYS A 23 -93.36 -1.11 21.68
CA CYS A 23 -93.60 0.35 21.61
C CYS A 23 -92.41 1.33 21.67
N GLN A 24 -92.06 1.82 20.47
CA GLN A 24 -92.17 3.22 20.05
C GLN A 24 -91.83 4.36 21.05
N SER A 25 -90.78 5.10 20.68
CA SER A 25 -90.73 6.57 20.52
C SER A 25 -91.63 7.44 21.40
N GLY A 26 -91.01 8.32 22.20
CA GLY A 26 -91.71 9.45 22.80
C GLY A 26 -90.81 10.28 23.71
N ALA A 27 -90.21 11.32 23.13
CA ALA A 27 -89.84 12.61 23.72
C ALA A 27 -89.56 12.69 25.23
N PHE A 28 -88.31 13.00 25.59
CA PHE A 28 -88.01 14.13 26.49
C PHE A 28 -86.64 14.68 26.10
N ASP A 29 -86.67 15.51 25.08
CA ASP A 29 -85.73 16.61 24.93
C ASP A 29 -86.15 17.70 25.92
N THR A 30 -85.19 18.30 26.62
CA THR A 30 -85.15 19.67 27.19
C THR A 30 -84.39 19.72 28.52
N LEU A 31 -83.07 19.90 28.42
CA LEU A 31 -82.29 20.90 29.16
C LEU A 31 -80.88 20.92 28.54
N GLY A 32 -80.60 21.98 27.80
CA GLY A 32 -79.37 22.15 27.03
C GLY A 32 -78.12 22.11 27.91
N VAL A 33 -77.31 21.07 27.72
CA VAL A 33 -75.86 21.13 27.88
C VAL A 33 -75.30 20.54 26.60
N SER A 34 -74.77 21.42 25.74
CA SER A 34 -74.00 21.01 24.57
C SER A 34 -72.90 20.06 25.02
N LYS A 35 -72.91 18.82 24.53
CA LYS A 35 -71.65 18.10 24.38
C LYS A 35 -70.83 18.95 23.40
N GLN A 36 -69.88 19.72 23.92
CA GLN A 36 -68.79 20.23 23.09
C GLN A 36 -68.23 19.01 22.36
N ASN A 37 -68.42 18.97 21.04
CA ASN A 37 -67.54 18.20 20.18
C ASN A 37 -66.14 18.79 20.46
N LEU A 38 -65.36 18.13 21.31
CA LEU A 38 -63.94 18.46 21.44
C LEU A 38 -63.34 18.20 20.05
N GLU A 39 -62.99 19.29 19.36
CA GLU A 39 -62.24 19.22 18.11
C GLU A 39 -60.97 18.38 18.34
N ALA A 40 -60.59 17.55 17.36
CA ALA A 40 -59.41 16.70 17.47
C ALA A 40 -58.18 17.57 17.75
N ASN A 41 -57.37 17.23 18.76
CA ASN A 41 -56.12 17.97 18.93
C ASN A 41 -55.09 17.44 17.91
N ILE A 42 -54.81 18.24 16.88
CA ILE A 42 -53.81 17.92 15.85
C ILE A 42 -52.55 18.72 16.15
N GLU A 43 -51.46 18.04 16.49
CA GLU A 43 -50.13 18.64 16.64
C GLU A 43 -49.35 18.53 15.33
N PHE A 44 -48.45 19.49 15.08
CA PHE A 44 -47.55 19.45 13.93
C PHE A 44 -46.11 19.83 14.27
N TRP A 45 -45.18 19.31 13.47
CA TRP A 45 -43.77 19.67 13.46
C TRP A 45 -43.27 19.84 12.04
N VAL A 46 -42.19 20.60 11.88
CA VAL A 46 -41.55 20.85 10.59
C VAL A 46 -40.11 20.35 10.66
N ALA A 47 -39.64 19.72 9.59
CA ALA A 47 -38.24 19.30 9.41
C ALA A 47 -37.69 19.74 8.05
N SER A 48 -36.36 19.81 7.95
CA SER A 48 -35.71 19.89 6.64
C SER A 48 -35.91 18.58 5.86
N GLU A 49 -35.72 18.63 4.54
CA GLU A 49 -35.81 17.44 3.67
C GLU A 49 -34.74 16.36 3.94
N SER A 50 -33.70 16.69 4.72
CA SER A 50 -32.60 15.76 5.03
C SER A 50 -32.77 14.99 6.34
N GLU A 51 -33.96 14.98 6.91
CA GLU A 51 -34.29 14.19 8.10
C GLU A 51 -35.11 12.95 7.76
N LYS A 52 -34.90 11.87 8.52
CA LYS A 52 -35.81 10.71 8.60
C LYS A 52 -36.35 10.62 10.01
N VAL A 53 -37.67 10.67 10.15
CA VAL A 53 -38.35 10.59 11.45
C VAL A 53 -39.24 9.35 11.46
N THR A 54 -39.01 8.45 12.42
CA THR A 54 -39.79 7.21 12.55
C THR A 54 -41.23 7.49 12.95
N GLN A 55 -42.13 6.54 12.69
CA GLN A 55 -43.57 6.71 12.96
C GLN A 55 -43.92 6.79 14.47
N SER A 56 -42.99 6.41 15.33
CA SER A 56 -43.20 6.20 16.76
C SER A 56 -43.26 7.49 17.59
N SER A 57 -42.37 8.45 17.34
CA SER A 57 -42.32 9.69 18.12
C SER A 57 -41.49 10.77 17.43
N ILE A 58 -41.78 12.03 17.78
CA ILE A 58 -40.94 13.17 17.40
C ILE A 58 -39.69 13.18 18.28
N PRO A 59 -38.49 13.14 17.69
CA PRO A 59 -37.27 13.13 18.46
C PRO A 59 -36.95 14.52 19.04
N SER A 60 -36.36 14.55 20.24
CA SER A 60 -36.07 15.78 20.99
C SER A 60 -35.11 16.74 20.29
N TRP A 61 -34.23 16.24 19.42
CA TRP A 61 -33.34 17.09 18.63
C TRP A 61 -34.13 17.93 17.60
N LEU A 62 -35.25 17.42 17.05
CA LEU A 62 -35.98 18.15 16.01
C LEU A 62 -36.58 19.45 16.54
N THR A 63 -37.06 19.44 17.79
CA THR A 63 -37.66 20.61 18.44
C THR A 63 -36.64 21.64 18.90
N THR A 64 -35.35 21.27 18.98
CA THR A 64 -34.28 22.15 19.48
C THR A 64 -33.36 22.66 18.37
N THR A 65 -33.15 21.89 17.30
CA THR A 65 -32.10 22.19 16.31
C THR A 65 -32.60 22.62 14.93
N ASN A 66 -33.89 22.52 14.58
CA ASN A 66 -34.38 22.75 13.21
C ASN A 66 -34.65 24.23 12.82
N ARG A 67 -33.81 25.16 13.30
CA ARG A 67 -34.08 26.61 13.23
C ARG A 67 -33.96 27.23 11.83
N GLU A 68 -33.23 26.60 10.92
CA GLU A 68 -33.09 27.12 9.56
C GLU A 68 -34.37 26.95 8.74
N VAL A 69 -35.09 25.84 8.93
CA VAL A 69 -36.34 25.54 8.21
C VAL A 69 -37.58 25.96 9.02
N TRP A 70 -37.51 25.96 10.35
CA TRP A 70 -38.63 26.33 11.22
C TRP A 70 -38.19 27.23 12.37
N ASP A 71 -38.66 28.48 12.41
CA ASP A 71 -38.36 29.42 13.51
C ASP A 71 -39.38 29.41 14.66
N GLY A 72 -40.43 28.60 14.55
CA GLY A 72 -41.55 28.58 15.51
C GLY A 72 -42.77 29.36 15.03
N GLN A 73 -42.66 30.12 13.94
CA GLN A 73 -43.78 30.88 13.36
C GLN A 73 -44.03 30.54 11.90
N LYS A 74 -42.96 30.37 11.11
CA LYS A 74 -43.07 30.11 9.66
C LYS A 74 -42.05 29.08 9.17
N ILE A 75 -42.42 28.42 8.08
CA ILE A 75 -41.54 27.55 7.30
C ILE A 75 -40.67 28.43 6.42
N LYS A 76 -39.35 28.22 6.44
CA LYS A 76 -38.39 28.98 5.64
C LYS A 76 -37.61 28.05 4.73
N ILE A 77 -37.64 28.34 3.44
CA ILE A 77 -36.82 27.68 2.43
C ILE A 77 -36.13 28.72 1.55
N PHE A 78 -35.00 28.34 0.97
CA PHE A 78 -34.23 29.22 0.10
C PHE A 78 -33.53 28.42 -1.00
N GLY A 79 -33.34 29.04 -2.15
CA GLY A 79 -32.64 28.42 -3.28
C GLY A 79 -32.41 29.34 -4.46
N GLY A 80 -31.62 28.84 -5.41
CA GLY A 80 -31.44 29.48 -6.71
C GLY A 80 -32.57 29.13 -7.66
N ARG A 81 -32.49 29.68 -8.88
CA ARG A 81 -33.39 29.29 -9.98
C ARG A 81 -32.95 27.94 -10.55
N ASN A 82 -33.87 27.25 -11.22
CA ASN A 82 -33.66 25.89 -11.76
C ASN A 82 -33.39 24.84 -10.67
N GLU A 83 -33.91 25.05 -9.47
CA GLU A 83 -33.66 24.23 -8.29
C GLU A 83 -34.95 23.66 -7.71
N VAL A 84 -34.93 22.42 -7.21
CA VAL A 84 -36.04 21.86 -6.42
C VAL A 84 -35.67 21.93 -4.94
N LEU A 85 -36.56 22.47 -4.09
CA LEU A 85 -36.41 22.68 -2.65
C LEU A 85 -37.37 21.80 -1.87
N GLY A 86 -36.97 21.24 -0.74
CA GLY A 86 -37.82 20.35 0.05
C GLY A 86 -38.00 20.77 1.50
N PHE A 87 -39.16 20.47 2.08
CA PHE A 87 -39.39 20.45 3.52
C PHE A 87 -40.42 19.38 3.90
N GLN A 88 -40.50 19.06 5.19
CA GLN A 88 -41.38 18.02 5.72
C GLN A 88 -42.30 18.58 6.81
N LEU A 89 -43.53 18.08 6.86
CA LEU A 89 -44.43 18.25 8.01
C LEU A 89 -44.69 16.89 8.65
N PHE A 90 -44.82 16.85 9.97
CA PHE A 90 -45.25 15.67 10.70
C PHE A 90 -46.49 16.01 11.49
N LEU A 91 -47.52 15.16 11.40
CA LEU A 91 -48.79 15.35 12.08
C LEU A 91 -49.02 14.23 13.08
N LYS A 92 -49.60 14.56 14.23
CA LYS A 92 -50.08 13.60 15.22
C LYS A 92 -51.41 14.06 15.79
N ALA A 93 -52.35 13.15 15.98
CA ALA A 93 -53.64 13.43 16.60
C ALA A 93 -53.91 12.50 17.79
N ASP A 94 -54.76 12.95 18.70
CA ASP A 94 -55.24 12.21 19.87
C ASP A 94 -56.39 11.21 19.56
N GLN A 95 -56.85 11.20 18.31
CA GLN A 95 -57.86 10.28 17.78
C GLN A 95 -57.66 9.98 16.29
N ASP A 96 -58.36 8.97 15.78
CA ASP A 96 -58.36 8.63 14.36
C ASP A 96 -59.09 9.72 13.54
N ILE A 97 -58.47 10.19 12.46
CA ILE A 97 -59.05 11.13 11.50
C ILE A 97 -58.90 10.56 10.08
N ASN A 98 -60.02 10.21 9.43
CA ASN A 98 -60.01 9.48 8.16
C ASN A 98 -59.98 10.37 6.91
N GLN A 99 -60.17 11.69 7.05
CA GLN A 99 -60.16 12.64 5.94
C GLN A 99 -59.21 13.80 6.22
N MET A 100 -57.93 13.50 6.34
CA MET A 100 -56.88 14.50 6.39
C MET A 100 -56.51 14.96 4.98
N ASP A 101 -56.31 16.26 4.83
CA ASP A 101 -55.83 16.88 3.60
C ASP A 101 -54.83 18.00 3.93
N MET A 102 -53.91 18.26 3.01
CA MET A 102 -52.96 19.36 3.11
C MET A 102 -52.86 20.05 1.75
N THR A 103 -53.01 21.37 1.75
CA THR A 103 -52.78 22.19 0.55
C THR A 103 -51.67 23.19 0.79
N VAL A 104 -51.01 23.60 -0.30
CA VAL A 104 -50.04 24.70 -0.29
C VAL A 104 -50.52 25.73 -1.29
N SER A 105 -50.63 26.99 -0.87
CA SER A 105 -51.02 28.08 -1.75
C SER A 105 -49.94 28.37 -2.81
N ALA A 106 -50.28 29.21 -3.79
CA ALA A 106 -49.24 29.86 -4.58
C ALA A 106 -48.25 30.60 -3.65
N LEU A 107 -46.96 30.57 -4.00
CA LEU A 107 -45.93 31.38 -3.38
C LEU A 107 -45.82 32.67 -4.19
N SER A 108 -46.09 33.84 -3.60
CA SER A 108 -46.11 35.12 -4.32
C SER A 108 -45.28 36.21 -3.63
N ASP A 109 -44.64 37.07 -4.42
CA ASP A 109 -43.99 38.31 -3.97
C ASP A 109 -44.93 39.54 -4.11
N GLY A 110 -46.19 39.32 -4.49
CA GLY A 110 -47.19 40.33 -4.80
C GLY A 110 -47.31 40.68 -6.30
N THR A 111 -46.33 40.32 -7.12
CA THR A 111 -46.30 40.56 -8.58
C THR A 111 -46.16 39.27 -9.38
N ASN A 112 -45.23 38.41 -8.97
CA ASN A 112 -44.94 37.11 -9.54
C ASN A 112 -45.47 36.01 -8.63
N GLN A 113 -45.69 34.81 -9.19
CA GLN A 113 -46.14 33.65 -8.41
C GLN A 113 -45.53 32.34 -8.92
N ILE A 114 -45.26 31.44 -7.97
CA ILE A 114 -45.04 30.02 -8.23
C ILE A 114 -46.32 29.32 -7.79
N ALA A 115 -47.08 28.79 -8.74
CA ALA A 115 -48.41 28.22 -8.51
C ALA A 115 -48.59 26.93 -9.32
N ASN A 116 -49.36 26.00 -8.76
CA ASN A 116 -49.80 24.82 -9.50
C ASN A 116 -50.94 25.20 -10.46
N ASP A 117 -50.98 24.55 -11.63
CA ASP A 117 -52.18 24.46 -12.46
C ASP A 117 -53.18 23.52 -11.76
N PRO A 118 -54.38 24.01 -11.38
CA PRO A 118 -55.39 23.19 -10.73
C PRO A 118 -55.84 21.98 -11.55
N ASN A 119 -55.63 21.98 -12.87
CA ASN A 119 -55.99 20.87 -13.75
C ASN A 119 -54.87 19.82 -13.87
N ALA A 120 -53.68 20.06 -13.32
CA ALA A 120 -52.57 19.14 -13.38
C ALA A 120 -52.71 18.04 -12.32
N THR A 121 -53.51 17.02 -12.61
CA THR A 121 -53.85 15.93 -11.68
C THR A 121 -53.09 14.62 -11.92
N ASN A 122 -52.24 14.54 -12.95
CA ASN A 122 -51.50 13.31 -13.23
C ASN A 122 -50.29 13.17 -12.27
N PRO A 123 -50.26 12.15 -11.39
CA PRO A 123 -49.19 11.96 -10.41
C PRO A 123 -47.81 11.75 -11.05
N ALA A 124 -47.74 11.20 -12.27
CA ALA A 124 -46.50 10.93 -12.99
C ALA A 124 -45.97 12.13 -13.81
N SER A 125 -46.73 13.22 -13.92
CA SER A 125 -46.36 14.43 -14.67
C SER A 125 -45.85 15.51 -13.72
N SER A 126 -44.81 16.23 -14.13
CA SER A 126 -44.32 17.43 -13.41
C SER A 126 -44.79 18.75 -14.01
N LYS A 127 -45.33 18.72 -15.24
CA LYS A 127 -45.91 19.88 -15.91
C LYS A 127 -47.00 20.55 -15.08
N GLY A 128 -46.94 21.87 -14.94
CA GLY A 128 -47.91 22.67 -14.20
C GLY A 128 -47.88 22.41 -12.69
N ARG A 129 -46.87 21.70 -12.16
CA ARG A 129 -46.80 21.30 -10.75
C ARG A 129 -45.46 21.69 -10.11
N PRO A 130 -45.13 22.99 -10.04
CA PRO A 130 -43.93 23.44 -9.35
C PRO A 130 -43.98 23.17 -7.85
N ILE A 131 -45.15 22.99 -7.22
CA ILE A 131 -45.31 22.62 -5.81
C ILE A 131 -45.91 21.22 -5.74
N GLN A 132 -45.11 20.21 -5.40
CA GLN A 132 -45.56 18.81 -5.33
C GLN A 132 -45.66 18.35 -3.87
N LEU A 133 -46.77 17.69 -3.53
CA LEU A 133 -47.08 17.20 -2.19
C LEU A 133 -47.06 15.67 -2.17
N PHE A 134 -46.49 15.10 -1.12
CA PHE A 134 -46.38 13.65 -0.98
C PHE A 134 -46.70 13.20 0.44
N GLU A 135 -47.36 12.06 0.55
CA GLU A 135 -47.54 11.32 1.79
C GLU A 135 -46.30 10.44 2.01
N GLN A 136 -45.68 10.51 3.18
CA GLN A 136 -44.58 9.62 3.53
C GLN A 136 -45.15 8.28 3.96
N ARG A 137 -44.87 7.25 3.18
CA ARG A 137 -45.22 5.89 3.56
C ARG A 137 -44.13 5.29 4.44
N TYR A 138 -44.54 4.51 5.44
CA TYR A 138 -43.63 3.88 6.41
C TYR A 138 -43.49 2.38 6.15
N LEU A 139 -42.26 1.87 6.25
CA LEU A 139 -41.92 0.45 6.15
C LEU A 139 -41.32 -0.03 7.46
N TYR A 140 -41.73 -1.21 7.93
CA TYR A 140 -41.21 -1.79 9.16
C TYR A 140 -39.84 -2.43 8.92
N VAL A 141 -38.83 -1.95 9.64
CA VAL A 141 -37.46 -2.47 9.58
C VAL A 141 -37.27 -3.47 10.71
N ASN A 142 -37.34 -4.77 10.39
CA ASN A 142 -37.25 -5.83 11.41
C ASN A 142 -35.86 -5.91 12.07
N ARG A 143 -34.80 -5.76 11.28
CA ARG A 143 -33.40 -5.75 11.71
C ARG A 143 -32.59 -4.77 10.86
N ALA A 144 -31.48 -4.29 11.40
CA ALA A 144 -30.54 -3.45 10.65
C ALA A 144 -29.85 -4.27 9.54
N SER A 145 -29.45 -3.61 8.46
CA SER A 145 -28.62 -4.17 7.38
C SER A 145 -27.31 -4.73 7.96
N GLY A 146 -26.82 -5.84 7.41
CA GLY A 146 -25.66 -6.54 7.96
C GLY A 146 -25.32 -7.85 7.28
N GLY A 147 -24.45 -8.64 7.90
CA GLY A 147 -23.99 -9.91 7.38
C GLY A 147 -23.14 -10.68 8.41
N PRO A 148 -22.85 -11.98 8.17
CA PRO A 148 -22.09 -12.82 9.10
C PRO A 148 -20.66 -12.34 9.37
N TRP A 149 -20.07 -11.62 8.42
CA TRP A 149 -18.67 -11.19 8.44
C TRP A 149 -18.52 -9.65 8.52
N GLY A 150 -19.62 -8.93 8.73
CA GLY A 150 -19.68 -7.46 8.65
C GLY A 150 -20.82 -6.98 7.76
N SER A 151 -20.94 -5.67 7.58
CA SER A 151 -21.95 -5.04 6.72
C SER A 151 -21.30 -4.50 5.43
N LEU A 152 -21.97 -4.67 4.29
CA LEU A 152 -21.61 -4.03 3.01
C LEU A 152 -21.75 -2.51 3.04
N PHE A 153 -22.44 -1.96 4.04
CA PHE A 153 -22.84 -0.56 4.09
C PHE A 153 -22.07 0.22 5.16
N TRP A 154 -21.47 -0.45 6.14
CA TRP A 154 -20.71 0.22 7.18
C TRP A 154 -19.74 -0.70 7.93
N SER A 155 -18.72 -0.09 8.50
CA SER A 155 -17.93 -0.71 9.57
C SER A 155 -18.75 -0.84 10.86
N ASN A 156 -18.35 -1.74 11.75
CA ASN A 156 -19.02 -1.93 13.04
C ASN A 156 -19.06 -0.64 13.87
N ALA A 157 -18.02 0.20 13.82
CA ALA A 157 -17.94 1.45 14.57
C ALA A 157 -18.82 2.58 13.99
N ALA A 158 -19.20 2.47 12.71
CA ALA A 158 -19.96 3.48 11.99
C ALA A 158 -21.42 3.10 11.70
N ALA A 159 -21.89 1.98 12.25
CA ALA A 159 -23.27 1.52 12.06
C ALA A 159 -24.28 2.59 12.54
N PRO A 160 -25.29 2.93 11.71
CA PRO A 160 -26.37 3.82 12.14
C PRO A 160 -27.23 3.14 13.22
N THR A 161 -27.87 3.94 14.07
CA THR A 161 -28.71 3.45 15.18
C THR A 161 -30.10 4.09 15.12
N GLY A 162 -31.10 3.40 15.67
CA GLY A 162 -32.45 3.95 15.86
C GLY A 162 -33.49 3.61 14.79
N PHE A 163 -33.16 2.77 13.80
CA PHE A 163 -34.10 2.36 12.74
C PHE A 163 -34.59 0.91 12.85
N ALA A 164 -33.77 0.00 13.36
CA ALA A 164 -34.18 -1.38 13.60
C ALA A 164 -35.30 -1.46 14.65
N GLY A 165 -36.32 -2.28 14.39
CA GLY A 165 -37.54 -2.39 15.19
C GLY A 165 -38.48 -1.19 15.07
N GLN A 166 -38.32 -0.35 14.05
CA GLN A 166 -39.14 0.86 13.84
C GLN A 166 -39.81 0.87 12.47
N TRP A 167 -40.87 1.66 12.35
CA TRP A 167 -41.47 2.06 11.09
C TRP A 167 -40.72 3.28 10.55
N VAL A 168 -40.05 3.13 9.41
CA VAL A 168 -39.16 4.12 8.81
C VAL A 168 -39.77 4.66 7.52
N PRO A 169 -39.82 5.99 7.30
CA PRO A 169 -40.39 6.55 6.09
C PRO A 169 -39.40 6.44 4.93
N ASP A 170 -39.89 6.08 3.74
CA ASP A 170 -39.07 6.17 2.54
C ASP A 170 -39.84 6.44 1.23
N PRO A 171 -40.89 5.68 0.84
CA PRO A 171 -41.69 6.02 -0.34
C PRO A 171 -42.45 7.34 -0.14
N LEU A 172 -42.40 8.22 -1.15
CA LEU A 172 -43.10 9.50 -1.16
C LEU A 172 -44.28 9.44 -2.14
N VAL A 173 -45.44 8.98 -1.66
CA VAL A 173 -46.65 8.77 -2.47
C VAL A 173 -47.23 10.13 -2.88
N PRO A 174 -47.36 10.44 -4.19
CA PRO A 174 -47.93 11.72 -4.63
C PRO A 174 -49.38 11.89 -4.16
N PHE A 175 -49.76 13.09 -3.76
CA PHE A 175 -51.11 13.39 -3.29
C PHE A 175 -52.20 13.12 -4.34
N GLU A 176 -51.87 13.25 -5.62
CA GLU A 176 -52.81 13.03 -6.72
C GLU A 176 -53.11 11.54 -6.98
N VAL A 177 -52.48 10.63 -6.25
CA VAL A 177 -52.88 9.23 -6.24
C VAL A 177 -54.29 9.12 -5.65
N ASN A 178 -55.23 8.63 -6.45
CA ASN A 178 -56.63 8.47 -6.06
C ASN A 178 -56.92 7.02 -5.64
N VAL A 179 -56.19 6.54 -4.65
CA VAL A 179 -56.40 5.23 -4.01
C VAL A 179 -56.65 5.48 -2.53
N ALA A 180 -57.69 4.88 -1.97
CA ALA A 180 -58.07 5.12 -0.58
C ALA A 180 -56.86 4.90 0.37
N ASN A 181 -56.60 5.88 1.25
CA ASN A 181 -55.47 5.91 2.17
C ASN A 181 -54.07 5.86 1.52
N ASN A 182 -53.96 6.31 0.26
CA ASN A 182 -52.67 6.51 -0.41
C ASN A 182 -52.75 7.81 -1.24
N GLY A 183 -52.13 8.88 -0.77
CA GLY A 183 -52.28 10.22 -1.34
C GLY A 183 -53.24 11.09 -0.52
N THR A 184 -53.97 12.02 -1.14
CA THR A 184 -54.99 12.83 -0.42
C THR A 184 -56.41 12.49 -0.88
N PRO A 185 -57.39 12.36 0.03
CA PRO A 185 -57.25 12.42 1.50
C PRO A 185 -56.60 11.16 2.11
N PHE A 186 -55.88 11.33 3.21
CA PHE A 186 -55.25 10.25 3.98
C PHE A 186 -55.85 10.09 5.37
N THR A 187 -55.54 8.96 6.03
CA THR A 187 -55.95 8.68 7.41
C THR A 187 -54.79 8.96 8.37
N LEU A 188 -55.03 9.82 9.37
CA LEU A 188 -54.14 9.99 10.53
C LEU A 188 -54.64 9.12 11.67
N LYS A 189 -53.87 8.09 12.04
CA LYS A 189 -54.23 7.17 13.14
C LYS A 189 -53.87 7.77 14.49
N ASN A 190 -54.72 7.50 15.49
CA ASN A 190 -54.55 7.94 16.87
C ASN A 190 -53.13 7.63 17.35
N ASN A 191 -52.45 8.66 17.86
CA ASN A 191 -51.14 8.57 18.46
C ASN A 191 -50.02 8.04 17.54
N THR A 192 -50.24 8.01 16.22
CA THR A 192 -49.20 7.71 15.23
C THR A 192 -48.73 8.98 14.53
N LEU A 193 -47.44 9.04 14.20
CA LEU A 193 -46.89 10.16 13.45
C LEU A 193 -47.08 9.91 11.95
N GLN A 194 -47.63 10.88 11.22
CA GLN A 194 -47.71 10.83 9.76
C GLN A 194 -46.85 11.93 9.15
N GLY A 195 -45.84 11.55 8.38
CA GLY A 195 -44.99 12.46 7.63
C GLY A 195 -45.63 12.87 6.30
N LEU A 196 -45.47 14.14 5.95
CA LEU A 196 -45.84 14.75 4.68
C LEU A 196 -44.60 15.45 4.11
N TRP A 197 -44.47 15.48 2.80
CA TRP A 197 -43.34 16.07 2.11
C TRP A 197 -43.80 17.09 1.07
N VAL A 198 -43.06 18.18 0.94
CA VAL A 198 -43.29 19.21 -0.07
C VAL A 198 -42.02 19.42 -0.88
N ASP A 199 -42.12 19.30 -2.21
CA ASP A 199 -41.10 19.78 -3.15
C ASP A 199 -41.58 21.10 -3.80
N VAL A 200 -40.71 22.09 -3.89
CA VAL A 200 -40.92 23.37 -4.58
C VAL A 200 -39.85 23.54 -5.65
N TYR A 201 -40.20 23.40 -6.92
CA TYR A 201 -39.35 23.78 -8.05
C TYR A 201 -39.40 25.30 -8.27
N VAL A 202 -38.23 25.93 -8.34
CA VAL A 202 -38.06 27.35 -8.69
C VAL A 202 -37.74 27.45 -10.19
N PRO A 203 -38.68 27.88 -11.05
CA PRO A 203 -38.42 28.01 -12.48
C PRO A 203 -37.23 28.93 -12.80
N LYS A 204 -36.52 28.66 -13.91
CA LYS A 204 -35.34 29.44 -14.37
C LYS A 204 -35.56 30.94 -14.45
N ASN A 205 -36.78 31.35 -14.82
CA ASN A 205 -37.13 32.74 -15.07
C ASN A 205 -37.74 33.43 -13.84
N THR A 206 -37.79 32.76 -12.69
CA THR A 206 -38.32 33.34 -11.44
C THR A 206 -37.43 34.52 -11.01
N PRO A 207 -37.98 35.74 -10.84
CA PRO A 207 -37.22 36.85 -10.33
C PRO A 207 -36.67 36.57 -8.91
N PRO A 208 -35.44 37.02 -8.59
CA PRO A 208 -34.93 36.95 -7.23
C PRO A 208 -35.80 37.78 -6.28
N GLY A 209 -36.12 37.26 -5.11
CA GLY A 209 -37.10 37.89 -4.22
C GLY A 209 -37.51 37.01 -3.04
N THR A 210 -38.43 37.52 -2.23
CA THR A 210 -39.05 36.75 -1.15
C THR A 210 -40.50 36.48 -1.51
N TYR A 211 -40.86 35.22 -1.62
CA TYR A 211 -42.19 34.73 -1.96
C TYR A 211 -42.85 34.17 -0.70
N GLN A 212 -44.12 34.49 -0.50
CA GLN A 212 -44.90 34.05 0.66
C GLN A 212 -46.11 33.22 0.23
N GLY A 213 -46.46 32.24 1.06
CA GLY A 213 -47.68 31.45 0.92
C GLY A 213 -48.02 30.75 2.23
N THR A 214 -48.91 29.76 2.17
CA THR A 214 -49.39 29.05 3.36
C THR A 214 -49.58 27.56 3.09
N VAL A 215 -49.17 26.73 4.05
CA VAL A 215 -49.63 25.34 4.19
C VAL A 215 -50.93 25.35 4.97
N THR A 216 -51.99 24.71 4.46
CA THR A 216 -53.27 24.56 5.15
C THR A 216 -53.50 23.08 5.45
N ILE A 217 -53.70 22.73 6.72
CA ILE A 217 -54.06 21.38 7.15
C ILE A 217 -55.56 21.34 7.40
N LYS A 218 -56.25 20.39 6.75
CA LYS A 218 -57.69 20.18 6.91
C LYS A 218 -57.98 18.80 7.48
N ALA A 219 -58.96 18.75 8.37
CA ALA A 219 -59.52 17.53 8.92
C ALA A 219 -61.03 17.51 8.63
N ASN A 220 -61.52 16.49 7.94
CA ASN A 220 -62.93 16.36 7.55
C ASN A 220 -63.46 17.62 6.81
N GLY A 221 -62.62 18.22 5.96
CA GLY A 221 -62.94 19.44 5.21
C GLY A 221 -62.80 20.75 5.98
N VAL A 222 -62.56 20.72 7.30
CA VAL A 222 -62.40 21.92 8.15
C VAL A 222 -60.91 22.26 8.31
N THR A 223 -60.55 23.52 8.12
CA THR A 223 -59.17 24.01 8.34
C THR A 223 -58.83 23.98 9.83
N HIS A 224 -57.73 23.31 10.17
CA HIS A 224 -57.23 23.17 11.54
C HIS A 224 -55.98 24.03 11.80
N HIS A 225 -55.06 24.08 10.83
CA HIS A 225 -53.85 24.88 10.90
C HIS A 225 -53.61 25.62 9.58
N THR A 226 -53.10 26.85 9.71
CA THR A 226 -52.59 27.65 8.59
C THR A 226 -51.17 28.07 8.95
N ILE A 227 -50.18 27.52 8.26
CA ILE A 227 -48.75 27.69 8.57
C ILE A 227 -48.12 28.52 7.46
N PRO A 228 -47.56 29.71 7.76
CA PRO A 228 -46.89 30.53 6.75
C PRO A 228 -45.65 29.85 6.17
N VAL A 229 -45.42 30.06 4.87
CA VAL A 229 -44.24 29.61 4.12
C VAL A 229 -43.56 30.81 3.51
N GLU A 230 -42.24 30.91 3.68
CA GLU A 230 -41.39 31.90 3.05
C GLU A 230 -40.34 31.20 2.18
N LEU A 231 -40.29 31.58 0.90
CA LEU A 231 -39.26 31.16 -0.05
C LEU A 231 -38.39 32.36 -0.43
N LYS A 232 -37.10 32.30 -0.11
CA LYS A 232 -36.09 33.23 -0.64
C LYS A 232 -35.51 32.69 -1.96
N VAL A 233 -35.79 33.36 -3.07
CA VAL A 233 -35.17 33.09 -4.37
C VAL A 233 -33.93 33.96 -4.53
N HIS A 234 -32.78 33.31 -4.65
CA HIS A 234 -31.47 33.94 -4.82
C HIS A 234 -31.21 34.35 -6.28
N CYS A 235 -30.22 35.22 -6.49
CA CYS A 235 -29.98 35.79 -7.82
C CYS A 235 -29.19 34.90 -8.80
N PHE A 236 -28.73 33.72 -8.40
CA PHE A 236 -28.05 32.76 -9.27
C PHE A 236 -29.00 31.65 -9.79
N THR A 237 -28.55 30.91 -10.80
CA THR A 237 -29.29 29.84 -11.47
C THR A 237 -28.43 28.58 -11.52
N LEU A 238 -28.98 27.43 -11.13
CA LEU A 238 -28.28 26.15 -11.23
C LEU A 238 -28.21 25.68 -12.70
N PRO A 239 -27.12 25.02 -13.11
CA PRO A 239 -26.97 24.54 -14.48
C PRO A 239 -27.99 23.45 -14.80
N ASP A 240 -28.33 23.29 -16.08
CA ASP A 240 -29.20 22.23 -16.55
C ASP A 240 -28.57 20.86 -16.39
N LYS A 241 -27.37 20.70 -16.96
CA LYS A 241 -26.56 19.50 -16.82
C LYS A 241 -25.87 19.52 -15.45
N PRO A 242 -25.98 18.46 -14.64
CA PRO A 242 -25.27 18.38 -13.37
C PRO A 242 -23.75 18.26 -13.60
N THR A 243 -22.98 19.03 -12.83
CA THR A 243 -21.52 18.91 -12.75
C THR A 243 -21.13 17.70 -11.91
N ALA A 244 -21.92 17.41 -10.85
CA ALA A 244 -21.86 16.15 -10.10
C ALA A 244 -22.50 15.02 -10.93
N LYS A 245 -21.71 14.41 -11.81
CA LYS A 245 -22.20 13.34 -12.67
C LYS A 245 -22.52 12.09 -11.85
N THR A 246 -23.62 11.44 -12.20
CA THR A 246 -24.10 10.21 -11.56
C THR A 246 -24.32 9.11 -12.58
N MET A 247 -24.48 7.87 -12.13
CA MET A 247 -24.91 6.74 -12.93
C MET A 247 -25.81 5.88 -12.05
N LEU A 248 -27.01 5.56 -12.50
CA LEU A 248 -27.94 4.71 -11.77
C LEU A 248 -28.49 3.65 -12.71
N TYR A 249 -28.28 2.38 -12.41
CA TYR A 249 -28.88 1.31 -13.20
C TYR A 249 -30.37 1.18 -12.90
N VAL A 250 -31.16 1.05 -13.96
CA VAL A 250 -32.61 0.82 -13.92
C VAL A 250 -32.92 -0.43 -14.73
N ASP A 251 -33.55 -1.41 -14.08
CA ASP A 251 -34.08 -2.58 -14.75
C ASP A 251 -35.47 -2.26 -15.32
N MET A 252 -35.53 -1.91 -16.60
CA MET A 252 -36.79 -1.63 -17.28
C MET A 252 -37.68 -2.88 -17.41
N GLY A 253 -37.12 -4.09 -17.35
CA GLY A 253 -37.89 -5.34 -17.32
C GLY A 253 -38.75 -5.44 -16.07
N GLU A 254 -38.20 -5.13 -14.89
CA GLU A 254 -38.97 -5.05 -13.65
C GLU A 254 -40.01 -3.92 -13.67
N VAL A 255 -39.71 -2.78 -14.30
CA VAL A 255 -40.71 -1.72 -14.53
C VAL A 255 -41.88 -2.28 -15.35
N TYR A 256 -41.63 -2.89 -16.50
CA TYR A 256 -42.70 -3.40 -17.35
C TYR A 256 -43.52 -4.49 -16.67
N TYR A 257 -42.86 -5.39 -15.92
CA TYR A 257 -43.53 -6.42 -15.14
C TYR A 257 -44.49 -5.82 -14.10
N ARG A 258 -44.03 -4.84 -13.30
CA ARG A 258 -44.87 -4.20 -12.27
C ARG A 258 -46.10 -3.51 -12.86
N HIS A 259 -45.90 -2.86 -14.00
CA HIS A 259 -46.94 -2.17 -14.75
C HIS A 259 -47.75 -3.08 -15.69
N GLN A 260 -47.59 -4.40 -15.56
CA GLN A 260 -48.35 -5.43 -16.28
C GLN A 260 -48.32 -5.22 -17.80
N THR A 261 -47.13 -4.92 -18.35
CA THR A 261 -46.91 -4.70 -19.78
C THR A 261 -45.68 -5.45 -20.29
N MET A 262 -45.47 -5.43 -21.61
CA MET A 262 -44.34 -6.07 -22.28
C MET A 262 -43.49 -5.02 -23.02
N PRO A 263 -42.17 -5.25 -23.17
CA PRO A 263 -41.31 -4.41 -24.01
C PRO A 263 -41.89 -4.18 -25.41
N GLY A 264 -41.65 -3.00 -25.97
CA GLY A 264 -42.09 -2.64 -27.33
C GLY A 264 -43.54 -2.15 -27.47
N THR A 265 -44.34 -2.18 -26.40
CA THR A 265 -45.70 -1.61 -26.40
C THR A 265 -45.69 -0.09 -26.20
N THR A 266 -46.78 0.59 -26.58
CA THR A 266 -46.95 2.03 -26.30
C THR A 266 -46.91 2.34 -24.80
N LYS A 267 -47.44 1.44 -23.95
CA LYS A 267 -47.36 1.57 -22.48
C LYS A 267 -45.92 1.47 -21.99
N ALA A 268 -45.12 0.54 -22.52
CA ALA A 268 -43.70 0.43 -22.19
C ALA A 268 -42.92 1.70 -22.55
N ALA A 269 -43.12 2.26 -23.75
CA ALA A 269 -42.47 3.51 -24.15
C ALA A 269 -42.87 4.71 -23.26
N LEU A 270 -44.15 4.77 -22.85
CA LEU A 270 -44.64 5.78 -21.92
C LEU A 270 -44.00 5.64 -20.52
N LEU A 271 -43.85 4.41 -20.03
CA LEU A 271 -43.21 4.12 -18.74
C LEU A 271 -41.73 4.48 -18.77
N ALA A 272 -40.99 4.09 -19.82
CA ALA A 272 -39.60 4.50 -20.00
C ALA A 272 -39.47 6.02 -19.89
N LYS A 273 -40.28 6.78 -20.66
CA LYS A 273 -40.32 8.25 -20.56
C LYS A 273 -40.55 8.74 -19.13
N ARG A 274 -41.58 8.23 -18.43
CA ARG A 274 -41.97 8.72 -17.09
C ARG A 274 -40.92 8.42 -16.03
N TYR A 275 -40.28 7.25 -16.06
CA TYR A 275 -39.19 6.92 -15.13
C TYR A 275 -37.93 7.76 -15.41
N TYR A 276 -37.58 7.96 -16.69
CA TYR A 276 -36.50 8.87 -17.06
C TYR A 276 -36.80 10.32 -16.63
N GLN A 277 -38.01 10.82 -16.85
CA GLN A 277 -38.45 12.14 -16.39
C GLN A 277 -38.34 12.29 -14.87
N MET A 278 -38.77 11.27 -14.11
CA MET A 278 -38.63 11.27 -12.65
C MET A 278 -37.16 11.37 -12.26
N LEU A 279 -36.27 10.52 -12.78
CA LEU A 279 -34.86 10.51 -12.39
C LEU A 279 -34.12 11.79 -12.85
N HIS A 280 -34.44 12.30 -14.04
CA HIS A 280 -33.91 13.56 -14.56
C HIS A 280 -34.29 14.76 -13.70
N ARG A 281 -35.53 14.81 -13.20
CA ARG A 281 -35.96 15.85 -12.22
C ARG A 281 -35.14 15.82 -10.94
N HIS A 282 -34.53 14.68 -10.62
CA HIS A 282 -33.63 14.50 -9.48
C HIS A 282 -32.14 14.68 -9.84
N LYS A 283 -31.85 15.14 -11.06
CA LYS A 283 -30.49 15.28 -11.62
C LYS A 283 -29.68 13.96 -11.60
N VAL A 284 -30.36 12.82 -11.58
CA VAL A 284 -29.74 11.49 -11.65
C VAL A 284 -29.73 11.01 -13.10
N SER A 285 -28.62 10.44 -13.55
CA SER A 285 -28.50 9.88 -14.90
C SER A 285 -28.77 8.37 -14.90
N PRO A 286 -29.98 7.92 -15.32
CA PRO A 286 -30.27 6.50 -15.49
C PRO A 286 -29.49 5.87 -16.64
N ILE A 287 -29.11 4.61 -16.46
CA ILE A 287 -28.66 3.68 -17.50
C ILE A 287 -29.52 2.42 -17.45
N GLU A 288 -29.64 1.72 -18.57
CA GLU A 288 -30.29 0.41 -18.66
C GLU A 288 -29.34 -0.62 -19.28
N SER A 289 -29.78 -1.87 -19.44
CA SER A 289 -28.99 -2.89 -20.12
C SER A 289 -29.13 -2.76 -21.63
N THR A 290 -28.07 -2.35 -22.32
CA THR A 290 -28.05 -2.28 -23.80
C THR A 290 -26.84 -3.01 -24.39
N ASP A 291 -27.13 -4.03 -25.21
CA ASP A 291 -26.14 -4.91 -25.83
C ASP A 291 -25.95 -4.63 -27.32
N ASP A 292 -26.91 -3.97 -27.96
CA ASP A 292 -26.94 -3.73 -29.40
C ASP A 292 -27.43 -2.32 -29.73
N VAL A 293 -26.87 -1.74 -30.79
CA VAL A 293 -27.21 -0.38 -31.23
C VAL A 293 -28.68 -0.25 -31.65
N SER A 294 -29.33 -1.35 -32.06
CA SER A 294 -30.77 -1.36 -32.33
C SER A 294 -31.60 -0.97 -31.10
N GLN A 295 -31.12 -1.25 -29.89
CA GLN A 295 -31.75 -0.84 -28.64
C GLN A 295 -31.50 0.65 -28.32
N ALA A 296 -30.40 1.23 -28.84
CA ALA A 296 -30.05 2.64 -28.64
C ALA A 296 -31.10 3.62 -29.18
N SER A 297 -31.81 3.23 -30.24
CA SER A 297 -32.87 4.07 -30.82
C SER A 297 -34.02 4.33 -29.85
N ALA A 298 -34.32 3.39 -28.95
CA ALA A 298 -35.33 3.57 -27.90
C ALA A 298 -34.85 4.57 -26.82
N LEU A 299 -33.54 4.67 -26.61
CA LEU A 299 -32.91 5.61 -25.68
C LEU A 299 -32.79 7.03 -26.24
N LEU A 300 -32.78 7.19 -27.57
CA LEU A 300 -32.50 8.47 -28.21
C LEU A 300 -33.31 9.66 -27.65
N PRO A 301 -34.63 9.55 -27.41
CA PRO A 301 -35.41 10.66 -26.83
C PRO A 301 -34.96 11.08 -25.42
N ALA A 302 -34.37 10.16 -24.65
CA ALA A 302 -33.75 10.48 -23.36
C ALA A 302 -32.37 11.12 -23.55
N LEU A 303 -31.56 10.63 -24.50
CA LEU A 303 -30.20 11.12 -24.74
C LEU A 303 -30.16 12.51 -25.39
N ASN A 304 -31.12 12.84 -26.25
CA ASN A 304 -31.19 14.14 -26.93
C ASN A 304 -32.03 15.18 -26.16
N GLY A 305 -32.78 14.74 -25.14
CA GLY A 305 -33.59 15.59 -24.28
C GLY A 305 -35.05 15.77 -24.67
N SER A 306 -35.53 15.11 -25.73
CA SER A 306 -36.93 15.17 -26.17
C SER A 306 -37.91 14.78 -25.06
N TYR A 307 -37.57 13.81 -24.20
CA TYR A 307 -38.40 13.43 -23.05
C TYR A 307 -38.56 14.53 -22.01
N PHE A 308 -37.66 15.50 -21.94
CA PHE A 308 -37.60 16.48 -20.86
C PHE A 308 -38.13 17.84 -21.29
N THR A 309 -39.26 17.85 -22.00
CA THR A 309 -39.91 19.08 -22.47
C THR A 309 -41.31 19.24 -21.90
N THR A 310 -41.77 20.50 -21.82
CA THR A 310 -43.15 20.81 -21.41
C THR A 310 -44.20 20.12 -22.28
N ALA A 311 -43.93 19.92 -23.57
CA ALA A 311 -44.80 19.19 -24.50
C ALA A 311 -44.96 17.71 -24.10
N GLU A 312 -43.92 17.11 -23.54
CA GLU A 312 -43.89 15.71 -23.09
C GLU A 312 -44.32 15.52 -21.62
N GLY A 313 -44.84 16.56 -20.97
CA GLY A 313 -45.31 16.50 -19.57
C GLY A 313 -44.23 16.77 -18.52
N TYR A 314 -43.09 17.34 -18.93
CA TYR A 314 -41.98 17.65 -18.04
C TYR A 314 -41.77 19.16 -17.87
N GLU A 315 -41.76 19.64 -16.63
CA GLU A 315 -41.28 20.99 -16.28
C GLU A 315 -40.40 20.84 -15.05
N GLY A 316 -39.11 21.18 -15.13
CA GLY A 316 -38.17 20.94 -14.03
C GLY A 316 -36.72 21.26 -14.37
N PRO A 317 -35.78 20.94 -13.48
CA PRO A 317 -34.36 21.10 -13.75
C PRO A 317 -33.94 20.38 -15.03
N GLY A 318 -33.09 20.98 -15.85
CA GLY A 318 -32.57 20.32 -17.06
C GLY A 318 -33.58 20.21 -18.20
N GLU A 319 -34.60 21.07 -18.26
CA GLU A 319 -35.55 21.10 -19.37
C GLU A 319 -34.84 21.19 -20.73
N ALA A 320 -35.29 20.35 -21.68
CA ALA A 320 -34.75 20.15 -23.02
C ALA A 320 -33.27 19.72 -23.07
N THR A 321 -32.72 19.15 -21.98
CA THR A 321 -31.37 18.60 -21.95
C THR A 321 -31.38 17.10 -21.70
N GLY A 322 -30.74 16.32 -22.56
CA GLY A 322 -30.71 14.87 -22.45
C GLY A 322 -29.81 14.34 -21.32
N VAL A 323 -30.00 13.06 -20.99
CA VAL A 323 -29.10 12.35 -20.08
C VAL A 323 -27.74 12.15 -20.75
N GLY A 324 -26.65 12.28 -19.99
CA GLY A 324 -25.30 12.40 -20.56
C GLY A 324 -24.46 11.12 -20.56
N ILE A 325 -25.07 9.94 -20.44
CA ILE A 325 -24.34 8.67 -20.34
C ILE A 325 -25.11 7.48 -20.92
N VAL A 326 -24.38 6.53 -21.51
CA VAL A 326 -24.86 5.20 -21.94
C VAL A 326 -23.88 4.13 -21.45
N SER A 327 -24.41 3.01 -20.96
CA SER A 327 -23.65 1.83 -20.57
C SER A 327 -23.84 0.74 -21.62
N ILE A 328 -22.77 0.35 -22.30
CA ILE A 328 -22.79 -0.71 -23.30
C ILE A 328 -22.42 -2.02 -22.61
N ALA A 329 -23.15 -3.09 -22.89
CA ALA A 329 -22.91 -4.42 -22.35
C ALA A 329 -22.95 -4.50 -20.81
N THR A 330 -23.86 -3.75 -20.18
CA THR A 330 -23.96 -3.60 -18.72
C THR A 330 -23.86 -4.95 -17.99
N TYR A 331 -23.08 -5.01 -16.90
CA TYR A 331 -22.77 -6.23 -16.14
C TYR A 331 -22.02 -7.33 -16.92
N GLY A 332 -21.31 -6.96 -17.99
CA GLY A 332 -20.51 -7.89 -18.79
C GLY A 332 -21.35 -8.77 -19.71
N SER A 333 -22.52 -8.33 -20.16
CA SER A 333 -23.40 -9.16 -21.00
C SER A 333 -22.71 -9.70 -22.27
N TRP A 334 -21.82 -8.92 -22.90
CA TRP A 334 -21.01 -9.38 -24.03
C TRP A 334 -19.99 -10.45 -23.64
N TRP A 335 -19.42 -10.35 -22.45
CA TRP A 335 -18.55 -11.37 -21.88
C TRP A 335 -19.30 -12.68 -21.69
N TRP A 336 -20.47 -12.63 -21.05
CA TRP A 336 -21.30 -13.81 -20.79
C TRP A 336 -21.89 -14.42 -22.06
N ALA A 337 -22.10 -13.62 -23.10
CA ALA A 337 -22.50 -14.12 -24.41
C ALA A 337 -21.38 -14.88 -25.15
N GLY A 338 -20.12 -14.77 -24.69
CA GLY A 338 -18.98 -15.46 -25.31
C GLY A 338 -18.71 -15.00 -26.74
N TYR A 339 -18.93 -13.70 -27.03
CA TYR A 339 -18.69 -13.17 -28.37
C TYR A 339 -17.21 -13.22 -28.76
N ASP A 340 -16.96 -13.56 -30.02
CA ASP A 340 -15.61 -13.52 -30.58
C ASP A 340 -15.12 -12.08 -30.81
N HIS A 341 -13.82 -11.93 -31.06
CA HIS A 341 -13.18 -10.63 -31.23
C HIS A 341 -13.76 -9.83 -32.41
N ASN A 342 -14.20 -10.49 -33.49
CA ASN A 342 -14.78 -9.80 -34.65
C ASN A 342 -16.15 -9.19 -34.31
N THR A 343 -16.96 -9.95 -33.57
CA THR A 343 -18.29 -9.52 -33.13
C THR A 343 -18.19 -8.36 -32.15
N ILE A 344 -17.26 -8.42 -31.18
CA ILE A 344 -17.01 -7.32 -30.23
C ILE A 344 -16.62 -6.03 -30.97
N ARG A 345 -15.67 -6.12 -31.93
CA ARG A 345 -15.24 -4.98 -32.75
C ARG A 345 -16.39 -4.36 -33.53
N GLN A 346 -17.15 -5.19 -34.26
CA GLN A 346 -18.26 -4.71 -35.08
C GLN A 346 -19.30 -4.01 -34.22
N LYS A 347 -19.70 -4.60 -33.09
CA LYS A 347 -20.67 -3.99 -32.17
C LYS A 347 -20.17 -2.67 -31.60
N ALA A 348 -18.89 -2.57 -31.25
CA ALA A 348 -18.31 -1.31 -30.77
C ALA A 348 -18.30 -0.23 -31.86
N ASP A 349 -17.99 -0.58 -33.11
CA ASP A 349 -18.04 0.35 -34.25
C ASP A 349 -19.46 0.85 -34.53
N ASP A 350 -20.44 -0.04 -34.46
CA ASP A 350 -21.85 0.30 -34.65
C ASP A 350 -22.30 1.31 -33.58
N TRP A 351 -21.94 1.08 -32.32
CA TRP A 351 -22.21 2.00 -31.22
C TRP A 351 -21.51 3.35 -31.39
N ALA A 352 -20.22 3.37 -31.72
CA ALA A 352 -19.47 4.60 -31.94
C ALA A 352 -20.07 5.44 -33.08
N THR A 353 -20.39 4.80 -34.21
CA THR A 353 -20.99 5.44 -35.38
C THR A 353 -22.37 6.02 -35.06
N TRP A 354 -23.19 5.26 -34.33
CA TRP A 354 -24.52 5.70 -33.95
C TRP A 354 -24.49 6.87 -32.98
N LEU A 355 -23.62 6.83 -31.96
CA LEU A 355 -23.46 7.92 -31.00
C LEU A 355 -22.96 9.20 -31.69
N ALA A 356 -21.96 9.10 -32.58
CA ALA A 356 -21.46 10.24 -33.35
C ALA A 356 -22.56 10.92 -34.18
N THR A 357 -23.51 10.13 -34.71
CA THR A 357 -24.61 10.63 -35.54
C THR A 357 -25.75 11.20 -34.71
N ASN A 358 -26.15 10.52 -33.64
CA ASN A 358 -27.42 10.78 -32.96
C ASN A 358 -27.27 11.51 -31.62
N SER A 359 -26.14 11.34 -30.91
CA SER A 359 -25.89 11.98 -29.62
C SER A 359 -24.38 12.12 -29.33
N PRO A 360 -23.66 12.97 -30.09
CA PRO A 360 -22.19 13.02 -30.08
C PRO A 360 -21.57 13.49 -28.76
N ASN A 361 -22.37 14.06 -27.86
CA ASN A 361 -21.93 14.57 -26.56
C ASN A 361 -22.23 13.60 -25.39
N THR A 362 -22.76 12.41 -25.68
CA THR A 362 -23.08 11.41 -24.66
C THR A 362 -21.84 10.59 -24.32
N GLU A 363 -21.52 10.48 -23.02
CA GLU A 363 -20.43 9.62 -22.57
C GLU A 363 -20.85 8.15 -22.68
N SER A 364 -20.00 7.31 -23.28
CA SER A 364 -20.23 5.87 -23.38
C SER A 364 -19.04 5.08 -22.86
N PHE A 365 -19.28 3.82 -22.55
CA PHE A 365 -18.25 2.85 -22.17
C PHE A 365 -18.80 1.43 -22.36
N VAL A 366 -17.91 0.47 -22.59
CA VAL A 366 -18.20 -0.97 -22.51
C VAL A 366 -17.97 -1.43 -21.08
N TYR A 367 -19.02 -1.95 -20.44
CA TYR A 367 -18.94 -2.59 -19.12
C TYR A 367 -18.38 -4.00 -19.30
N VAL A 368 -17.08 -4.18 -19.07
CA VAL A 368 -16.36 -5.41 -19.39
C VAL A 368 -16.84 -6.57 -18.53
N LEU A 369 -16.76 -6.41 -17.21
CA LEU A 369 -17.09 -7.46 -16.26
C LEU A 369 -17.39 -6.86 -14.89
N ASP A 370 -18.26 -7.52 -14.14
CA ASP A 370 -18.64 -7.11 -12.80
C ASP A 370 -17.81 -7.81 -11.71
N GLU A 371 -17.19 -7.02 -10.82
CA GLU A 371 -16.46 -7.44 -9.62
C GLU A 371 -15.57 -8.69 -9.79
N PRO A 372 -14.69 -8.74 -10.82
CA PRO A 372 -13.92 -9.94 -11.09
C PRO A 372 -12.91 -10.25 -9.99
N THR A 373 -12.72 -11.54 -9.71
CA THR A 373 -11.64 -12.01 -8.82
C THR A 373 -10.26 -11.60 -9.35
N ASN A 374 -9.30 -11.38 -8.43
CA ASN A 374 -7.93 -11.04 -8.80
C ASN A 374 -7.05 -12.29 -8.89
N THR A 375 -7.26 -13.10 -9.93
CA THR A 375 -6.42 -14.25 -10.27
C THR A 375 -5.71 -14.03 -11.60
N PRO A 376 -4.52 -14.62 -11.82
CA PRO A 376 -3.84 -14.56 -13.13
C PRO A 376 -4.74 -15.03 -14.28
N GLU A 377 -5.52 -16.09 -14.08
CA GLU A 377 -6.40 -16.67 -15.09
C GLU A 377 -7.50 -15.69 -15.49
N THR A 378 -8.24 -15.15 -14.52
CA THR A 378 -9.31 -14.17 -14.77
C THR A 378 -8.74 -12.90 -15.38
N ASN A 379 -7.59 -12.42 -14.91
CA ASN A 379 -6.94 -11.24 -15.49
C ASN A 379 -6.54 -11.47 -16.95
N ASN A 380 -6.01 -12.65 -17.30
CA ASN A 380 -5.67 -13.00 -18.68
C ASN A 380 -6.90 -13.08 -19.59
N GLN A 381 -8.01 -13.63 -19.10
CA GLN A 381 -9.27 -13.63 -19.85
C GLN A 381 -9.79 -12.20 -20.07
N ILE A 382 -9.67 -11.32 -19.07
CA ILE A 382 -10.05 -9.90 -19.19
C ILE A 382 -9.21 -9.23 -20.27
N LEU A 383 -7.90 -9.46 -20.27
CA LEU A 383 -6.99 -8.96 -21.27
C LEU A 383 -7.37 -9.46 -22.67
N ASP A 384 -7.66 -10.75 -22.84
CA ASP A 384 -8.07 -11.32 -24.14
C ASP A 384 -9.34 -10.65 -24.69
N PHE A 385 -10.41 -10.58 -23.89
CA PHE A 385 -11.65 -9.90 -24.28
C PHE A 385 -11.43 -8.44 -24.65
N THR A 386 -10.63 -7.71 -23.87
CA THR A 386 -10.41 -6.26 -24.06
C THR A 386 -9.40 -5.96 -25.15
N GLN A 387 -8.50 -6.88 -25.50
CA GLN A 387 -7.59 -6.77 -26.63
C GLN A 387 -8.32 -6.65 -27.96
N ALA A 388 -9.53 -7.23 -28.06
CA ALA A 388 -10.38 -7.09 -29.25
C ALA A 388 -10.61 -5.62 -29.62
N LEU A 389 -10.78 -4.75 -28.61
CA LEU A 389 -10.99 -3.31 -28.76
C LEU A 389 -9.68 -2.51 -28.74
N ALA A 390 -8.71 -2.89 -27.90
CA ALA A 390 -7.45 -2.15 -27.78
C ALA A 390 -6.61 -2.18 -29.07
N ASN A 391 -6.70 -3.25 -29.85
CA ASN A 391 -5.99 -3.41 -31.14
C ASN A 391 -6.89 -3.13 -32.35
N HIS A 392 -8.06 -2.55 -32.12
CA HIS A 392 -9.00 -2.22 -33.19
C HIS A 392 -8.65 -0.89 -33.84
N SER A 393 -8.89 -0.76 -35.15
CA SER A 393 -8.67 0.49 -35.88
C SER A 393 -9.96 1.19 -36.33
N GLY A 394 -11.12 0.60 -36.01
CA GLY A 394 -12.43 1.19 -36.31
C GLY A 394 -12.86 2.23 -35.26
N PRO A 395 -13.98 2.95 -35.51
CA PRO A 395 -14.46 4.02 -34.64
C PRO A 395 -14.77 3.57 -33.19
N GLY A 396 -15.00 2.29 -32.95
CA GLY A 396 -15.23 1.70 -31.63
C GLY A 396 -13.97 1.53 -30.77
N ALA A 397 -12.76 1.71 -31.33
CA ALA A 397 -11.50 1.50 -30.63
C ALA A 397 -11.32 2.42 -29.40
N ASP A 398 -11.86 3.64 -29.49
CA ASP A 398 -11.71 4.67 -28.46
C ASP A 398 -12.79 4.61 -27.36
N ILE A 399 -13.78 3.70 -27.48
CA ILE A 399 -14.80 3.56 -26.44
C ILE A 399 -14.12 3.08 -25.14
N PRO A 400 -14.29 3.78 -24.00
CA PRO A 400 -13.72 3.38 -22.73
C PRO A 400 -14.16 1.98 -22.31
N ARG A 401 -13.23 1.21 -21.72
CA ARG A 401 -13.48 -0.13 -21.18
C ARG A 401 -13.54 -0.04 -19.66
N MET A 402 -14.75 -0.19 -19.14
CA MET A 402 -15.10 -0.04 -17.73
C MET A 402 -15.07 -1.39 -17.00
N ILE A 403 -14.56 -1.39 -15.77
CA ILE A 403 -14.60 -2.57 -14.90
C ILE A 403 -14.87 -2.15 -13.45
N THR A 404 -15.67 -2.93 -12.71
CA THR A 404 -15.93 -2.71 -11.28
C THR A 404 -14.88 -3.36 -10.39
N THR A 405 -13.68 -2.78 -10.37
CA THR A 405 -12.63 -3.10 -9.41
C THR A 405 -11.78 -1.87 -9.18
N GLY A 406 -11.02 -1.85 -8.08
CA GLY A 406 -9.91 -0.92 -7.94
C GLY A 406 -8.82 -1.13 -8.99
N PHE A 407 -7.98 -0.10 -9.17
CA PHE A 407 -6.85 -0.09 -10.12
C PHE A 407 -6.01 -1.38 -10.02
N ARG A 408 -5.75 -2.01 -11.17
CA ARG A 408 -4.83 -3.16 -11.31
C ARG A 408 -3.84 -2.89 -12.45
N GLY A 409 -2.55 -2.72 -12.11
CA GLY A 409 -1.52 -2.41 -13.10
C GLY A 409 -1.44 -3.42 -14.26
N SER A 410 -1.73 -4.70 -14.00
CA SER A 410 -1.75 -5.76 -15.01
C SER A 410 -2.84 -5.61 -16.06
N LEU A 411 -3.97 -4.97 -15.75
CA LEU A 411 -5.06 -4.73 -16.71
C LEU A 411 -5.01 -3.34 -17.34
N ALA A 412 -4.14 -2.46 -16.84
CA ALA A 412 -4.01 -1.08 -17.34
C ALA A 412 -3.69 -0.93 -18.85
N PRO A 413 -3.04 -1.89 -19.54
CA PRO A 413 -2.88 -1.81 -21.00
C PRO A 413 -4.21 -1.80 -21.76
N SER A 414 -5.24 -2.48 -21.24
CA SER A 414 -6.50 -2.70 -21.95
C SER A 414 -7.74 -2.27 -21.17
N ILE A 415 -7.64 -1.83 -19.92
CA ILE A 415 -8.69 -1.16 -19.15
C ILE A 415 -8.31 0.31 -18.94
N ASN A 416 -9.26 1.23 -19.12
CA ASN A 416 -9.04 2.66 -18.96
C ASN A 416 -10.15 3.38 -18.17
N LEU A 417 -11.13 2.65 -17.66
CA LEU A 417 -12.16 3.16 -16.77
C LEU A 417 -12.37 2.20 -15.60
N TRP A 418 -12.07 2.66 -14.39
CA TRP A 418 -12.17 1.87 -13.17
C TRP A 418 -13.31 2.36 -12.31
N VAL A 419 -14.03 1.46 -11.67
CA VAL A 419 -15.09 1.82 -10.74
C VAL A 419 -14.90 1.02 -9.45
N GLU A 420 -14.46 1.69 -8.38
CA GLU A 420 -14.13 1.02 -7.11
C GLU A 420 -15.22 1.27 -6.06
N GLY A 421 -15.49 0.26 -5.24
CA GLY A 421 -16.51 0.34 -4.20
C GLY A 421 -16.12 1.37 -3.14
N ALA A 422 -17.11 2.10 -2.62
CA ALA A 422 -16.87 3.19 -1.67
C ALA A 422 -16.06 2.78 -0.42
N ALA A 423 -16.15 1.51 0.00
CA ALA A 423 -15.38 0.99 1.14
C ALA A 423 -13.88 0.80 0.83
N GLN A 424 -13.52 0.61 -0.44
CA GLN A 424 -12.17 0.33 -0.92
C GLN A 424 -11.55 1.52 -1.68
N TYR A 425 -12.36 2.51 -2.06
CA TYR A 425 -11.93 3.67 -2.85
C TYR A 425 -10.71 4.37 -2.24
N ASN A 426 -9.58 4.22 -2.92
CA ASN A 426 -8.28 4.62 -2.40
C ASN A 426 -7.69 5.78 -3.23
N ALA A 427 -7.36 6.89 -2.58
CA ALA A 427 -6.82 8.08 -3.24
C ALA A 427 -5.48 7.82 -3.97
N ASP A 428 -4.65 6.91 -3.47
CA ASP A 428 -3.36 6.57 -4.10
C ASP A 428 -3.58 5.76 -5.39
N LYS A 429 -4.55 4.84 -5.41
CA LYS A 429 -4.94 4.12 -6.63
C LYS A 429 -5.54 5.06 -7.67
N VAL A 430 -6.33 6.04 -7.23
CA VAL A 430 -6.86 7.08 -8.11
C VAL A 430 -5.72 7.87 -8.74
N LYS A 431 -4.73 8.30 -7.94
CA LYS A 431 -3.52 8.95 -8.46
C LYS A 431 -2.79 8.07 -9.48
N GLN A 432 -2.60 6.77 -9.20
CA GLN A 432 -1.95 5.83 -10.12
C GLN A 432 -2.70 5.69 -11.45
N ALA A 433 -4.01 5.44 -11.42
CA ALA A 433 -4.83 5.33 -12.62
C ALA A 433 -4.81 6.63 -13.43
N CYS A 434 -4.87 7.75 -12.73
CA CYS A 434 -4.93 9.06 -13.33
C CYS A 434 -3.58 9.53 -13.91
N ARG A 435 -2.44 9.09 -13.35
CA ARG A 435 -1.12 9.19 -13.99
C ARG A 435 -1.07 8.48 -15.35
N LEU A 436 -1.87 7.44 -15.54
CA LEU A 436 -2.04 6.76 -16.82
C LEU A 436 -3.13 7.36 -17.71
N GLN A 437 -3.65 8.55 -17.35
CA GLN A 437 -4.80 9.20 -18.00
C GLN A 437 -6.07 8.34 -18.02
N GLN A 438 -6.21 7.43 -17.05
CA GLN A 438 -7.37 6.56 -16.92
C GLN A 438 -8.43 7.21 -16.04
N LYS A 439 -9.70 6.89 -16.31
CA LYS A 439 -10.85 7.37 -15.53
C LYS A 439 -11.04 6.49 -14.29
N TYR A 440 -11.39 7.09 -13.16
CA TYR A 440 -11.62 6.38 -11.90
C TYR A 440 -12.88 6.88 -11.20
N TRP A 441 -13.93 6.09 -11.19
CA TRP A 441 -15.22 6.39 -10.59
C TRP A 441 -15.41 5.61 -9.28
N ILE A 442 -16.38 6.05 -8.49
CA ILE A 442 -16.78 5.37 -7.26
C ILE A 442 -18.15 4.76 -7.45
N TYR A 443 -18.43 3.64 -6.77
CA TYR A 443 -19.81 3.13 -6.69
C TYR A 443 -20.23 2.74 -5.28
N ASN A 444 -21.55 2.75 -5.09
CA ASN A 444 -22.25 2.47 -3.83
C ASN A 444 -21.86 3.46 -2.71
N GLY A 445 -22.00 3.05 -1.45
CA GLY A 445 -21.73 3.90 -0.30
C GLY A 445 -21.39 3.06 0.92
N TYR A 446 -20.50 3.57 1.77
CA TYR A 446 -19.99 2.82 2.93
C TYR A 446 -19.58 3.73 4.09
N ARG A 447 -20.14 3.57 5.30
CA ARG A 447 -19.71 4.36 6.47
C ARG A 447 -18.47 3.74 7.15
N PRO A 448 -17.48 4.55 7.57
CA PRO A 448 -17.48 6.01 7.63
C PRO A 448 -16.91 6.71 6.38
N ALA A 449 -16.50 5.95 5.35
CA ALA A 449 -15.86 6.48 4.15
C ALA A 449 -16.76 7.46 3.37
N THR A 450 -18.04 7.16 3.24
CA THR A 450 -19.06 7.96 2.55
C THR A 450 -20.39 7.83 3.29
N GLY A 451 -21.46 8.41 2.74
CA GLY A 451 -22.81 8.01 3.10
C GLY A 451 -23.26 6.78 2.31
N THR A 452 -24.30 6.13 2.80
CA THR A 452 -24.92 4.94 2.19
C THR A 452 -26.23 5.31 1.51
N PHE A 453 -26.73 4.36 0.71
CA PHE A 453 -28.04 4.46 0.07
C PHE A 453 -29.08 3.53 0.70
N VAL A 454 -28.78 2.83 1.79
CA VAL A 454 -29.77 1.96 2.47
C VAL A 454 -30.78 2.78 3.27
N MET A 455 -31.98 2.22 3.43
CA MET A 455 -33.10 2.88 4.08
C MET A 455 -32.87 3.05 5.59
N ASP A 456 -32.10 2.18 6.23
CA ASP A 456 -31.80 2.21 7.66
C ASP A 456 -30.55 3.05 8.02
N ASP A 457 -30.18 4.00 7.17
CA ASP A 457 -29.26 5.09 7.48
C ASP A 457 -29.99 6.45 7.52
N VAL A 458 -29.34 7.47 8.10
CA VAL A 458 -29.89 8.82 8.27
C VAL A 458 -30.22 9.51 6.94
N GLY A 459 -31.18 10.45 6.94
CA GLY A 459 -31.63 11.14 5.72
C GLY A 459 -30.51 11.86 4.95
N VAL A 460 -29.54 12.43 5.66
CA VAL A 460 -28.35 13.10 5.09
C VAL A 460 -27.45 12.15 4.28
N SER A 461 -27.54 10.83 4.48
CA SER A 461 -26.52 9.91 3.98
C SER A 461 -26.33 9.96 2.45
N PRO A 462 -27.37 9.93 1.60
CA PRO A 462 -27.18 10.10 0.15
C PRO A 462 -26.72 11.51 -0.25
N ARG A 463 -27.04 12.54 0.55
CA ARG A 463 -26.66 13.94 0.30
C ARG A 463 -25.14 14.14 0.43
N VAL A 464 -24.51 13.49 1.41
CA VAL A 464 -23.06 13.66 1.67
C VAL A 464 -22.20 13.19 0.50
N ASN A 465 -22.68 12.24 -0.30
CA ASN A 465 -21.91 11.65 -1.39
C ASN A 465 -21.50 12.69 -2.44
N ALA A 466 -22.36 13.66 -2.77
CA ALA A 466 -21.98 14.74 -3.67
C ALA A 466 -20.93 15.70 -3.06
N TRP A 467 -20.92 15.90 -1.73
CA TRP A 467 -19.88 16.67 -1.06
C TRP A 467 -18.53 15.93 -1.06
N VAL A 468 -18.55 14.61 -0.86
CA VAL A 468 -17.38 13.74 -1.03
C VAL A 468 -16.89 13.80 -2.48
N GLN A 469 -17.81 13.74 -3.44
CA GLN A 469 -17.51 13.84 -4.88
C GLN A 469 -16.78 15.14 -5.20
N TYR A 470 -17.26 16.27 -4.67
CA TYR A 470 -16.63 17.57 -4.83
C TYR A 470 -15.23 17.61 -4.19
N LYS A 471 -15.14 17.21 -2.91
CA LYS A 471 -13.89 17.25 -2.12
C LYS A 471 -12.76 16.45 -2.78
N HIS A 472 -13.09 15.29 -3.35
CA HIS A 472 -12.10 14.37 -3.92
C HIS A 472 -12.09 14.37 -5.46
N GLY A 473 -12.73 15.36 -6.10
CA GLY A 473 -12.76 15.48 -7.55
C GLY A 473 -13.22 14.21 -8.28
N ILE A 474 -14.13 13.45 -7.68
CA ILE A 474 -14.56 12.15 -8.22
C ILE A 474 -15.43 12.38 -9.46
N PRO A 475 -15.04 11.91 -10.66
CA PRO A 475 -15.71 12.30 -11.90
C PRO A 475 -17.16 11.82 -12.01
N ARG A 476 -17.50 10.69 -11.38
CA ARG A 476 -18.84 10.11 -11.44
C ARG A 476 -19.11 9.20 -10.24
N TRP A 477 -20.35 9.23 -9.75
CA TRP A 477 -20.84 8.32 -8.72
C TRP A 477 -21.84 7.32 -9.29
N PHE A 478 -21.53 6.04 -9.20
CA PHE A 478 -22.41 4.94 -9.66
C PHE A 478 -23.19 4.34 -8.48
N TYR A 479 -24.46 4.02 -8.68
CA TYR A 479 -25.23 3.17 -7.78
C TYR A 479 -25.80 1.98 -8.54
N TRP A 480 -25.56 0.79 -8.00
CA TRP A 480 -25.70 -0.47 -8.71
C TRP A 480 -27.13 -0.76 -9.18
N MET A 481 -28.16 -0.27 -8.50
CA MET A 481 -29.55 -0.42 -8.95
C MET A 481 -30.51 0.57 -8.29
N GLY A 482 -31.55 1.00 -9.00
CA GLY A 482 -32.61 1.88 -8.48
C GLY A 482 -33.94 1.20 -8.15
N ASN A 483 -34.19 -0.01 -8.66
CA ASN A 483 -35.47 -0.72 -8.56
C ASN A 483 -35.32 -2.23 -8.30
N TYR A 484 -34.50 -2.60 -7.32
CA TYR A 484 -34.30 -3.98 -6.87
C TYR A 484 -35.52 -4.53 -6.11
N TRP A 485 -36.64 -4.69 -6.83
CA TRP A 485 -37.91 -5.19 -6.30
C TRP A 485 -38.03 -6.72 -6.37
N SER A 486 -37.03 -7.39 -6.94
CA SER A 486 -36.92 -8.84 -7.03
C SER A 486 -35.57 -9.26 -6.46
N ASP A 487 -35.59 -10.03 -5.38
CA ASP A 487 -34.39 -10.51 -4.70
C ASP A 487 -33.86 -11.79 -5.33
N TRP A 488 -33.32 -11.63 -6.53
CA TRP A 488 -32.71 -12.71 -7.30
C TRP A 488 -31.31 -13.10 -6.79
N GLN A 489 -30.61 -12.24 -6.06
CA GLN A 489 -29.33 -12.57 -5.42
C GLN A 489 -29.53 -13.39 -4.14
N GLY A 490 -30.60 -13.13 -3.39
CA GLY A 490 -30.98 -13.88 -2.20
C GLY A 490 -31.87 -15.09 -2.47
N GLY A 491 -32.36 -15.24 -3.70
CA GLY A 491 -33.26 -16.33 -4.10
C GLY A 491 -34.68 -16.24 -3.52
N ARG A 492 -35.10 -15.09 -2.96
CA ARG A 492 -36.46 -14.87 -2.43
C ARG A 492 -37.47 -14.48 -3.51
N GLY A 493 -36.99 -14.19 -4.72
CA GLY A 493 -37.83 -13.86 -5.86
C GLY A 493 -38.47 -12.47 -5.73
N ARG A 494 -39.61 -12.26 -6.38
CA ARG A 494 -40.28 -10.95 -6.41
C ARG A 494 -40.87 -10.60 -5.06
N LEU A 495 -40.50 -9.42 -4.55
CA LEU A 495 -40.97 -8.89 -3.27
C LEU A 495 -41.99 -7.77 -3.49
N ASP A 496 -42.85 -7.51 -2.50
CA ASP A 496 -43.65 -6.28 -2.48
C ASP A 496 -42.80 -5.16 -1.86
N PRO A 497 -42.35 -4.16 -2.66
CA PRO A 497 -41.44 -3.14 -2.16
C PRO A 497 -42.14 -2.17 -1.19
N TYR A 498 -43.48 -2.17 -1.11
CA TYR A 498 -44.24 -1.38 -0.16
C TYR A 498 -44.58 -2.12 1.15
N ALA A 499 -44.16 -3.39 1.28
CA ALA A 499 -44.32 -4.19 2.48
C ALA A 499 -43.00 -4.76 3.02
N THR A 500 -41.98 -4.88 2.17
CA THR A 500 -40.72 -5.57 2.50
C THR A 500 -39.55 -4.59 2.54
N ALA A 501 -39.18 -4.18 3.75
CA ALA A 501 -38.03 -3.29 3.98
C ALA A 501 -36.68 -3.96 3.63
N GLU A 502 -36.47 -5.20 4.05
CA GLU A 502 -35.27 -6.00 3.74
C GLU A 502 -35.43 -6.65 2.36
N ASN A 503 -35.09 -5.92 1.30
CA ASN A 503 -35.29 -6.34 -0.08
C ASN A 503 -34.06 -7.00 -0.73
N PHE A 504 -32.89 -6.96 -0.08
CA PHE A 504 -31.65 -7.51 -0.63
C PHE A 504 -31.08 -8.60 0.28
N GLN A 505 -30.72 -9.74 -0.31
CA GLN A 505 -29.80 -10.72 0.26
C GLN A 505 -28.84 -11.20 -0.83
N ASN A 506 -27.71 -11.79 -0.45
CA ASN A 506 -26.78 -12.40 -1.42
C ASN A 506 -26.29 -13.79 -0.98
N ALA A 507 -25.53 -14.45 -1.86
CA ALA A 507 -24.98 -15.78 -1.64
C ALA A 507 -24.02 -15.89 -0.42
N TRP A 508 -23.48 -14.76 0.05
CA TRP A 508 -22.59 -14.69 1.22
C TRP A 508 -23.35 -14.50 2.54
N GLY A 509 -24.69 -14.44 2.49
CA GLY A 509 -25.55 -14.28 3.64
C GLY A 509 -25.67 -12.85 4.15
N GLU A 510 -25.22 -11.86 3.37
CA GLU A 510 -25.41 -10.44 3.68
C GLU A 510 -26.84 -10.01 3.33
N TRP A 511 -27.37 -9.01 4.03
CA TRP A 511 -28.72 -8.48 3.83
C TRP A 511 -28.76 -6.96 3.93
N GLY A 512 -29.62 -6.35 3.13
CA GLY A 512 -29.77 -4.89 3.02
C GLY A 512 -31.22 -4.45 3.13
N VAL A 513 -31.43 -3.35 3.84
CA VAL A 513 -32.74 -2.70 4.00
C VAL A 513 -32.85 -1.57 2.97
N GLY A 514 -33.68 -1.76 1.94
CA GLY A 514 -33.84 -0.83 0.83
C GLY A 514 -32.66 -0.80 -0.17
N ASP A 515 -31.66 -1.67 -0.05
CA ASP A 515 -30.51 -1.69 -0.96
C ASP A 515 -30.95 -1.94 -2.42
N GLY A 516 -30.34 -1.27 -3.38
CA GLY A 516 -30.76 -1.33 -4.79
C GLY A 516 -32.16 -0.76 -5.09
N THR A 517 -32.87 -0.15 -4.12
CA THR A 517 -34.19 0.47 -4.32
C THR A 517 -34.14 1.95 -3.93
N LEU A 518 -34.25 2.86 -4.90
CA LEU A 518 -34.36 4.32 -4.70
C LEU A 518 -35.70 4.90 -5.16
N PHE A 519 -36.53 4.10 -5.79
CA PHE A 519 -37.89 4.46 -6.18
C PHE A 519 -38.77 3.21 -6.21
N TYR A 520 -40.08 3.42 -6.22
CA TYR A 520 -41.11 2.40 -6.08
C TYR A 520 -42.08 2.45 -7.28
N PRO A 521 -42.78 1.35 -7.60
CA PRO A 521 -43.66 1.32 -8.75
C PRO A 521 -45.01 1.97 -8.43
N GLY A 522 -45.62 2.63 -9.42
CA GLY A 522 -46.96 3.22 -9.31
C GLY A 522 -48.09 2.24 -9.62
N GLU A 523 -47.80 1.12 -10.28
CA GLU A 523 -48.72 -0.01 -10.44
C GLU A 523 -48.09 -1.28 -9.91
N GLN A 524 -48.90 -2.21 -9.43
CA GLN A 524 -48.45 -3.55 -9.06
C GLN A 524 -49.31 -4.67 -9.67
N PRO A 525 -48.75 -5.86 -9.93
CA PRO A 525 -49.51 -7.02 -10.38
C PRO A 525 -50.45 -7.54 -9.29
N SER A 526 -51.43 -8.37 -9.68
CA SER A 526 -52.47 -8.91 -8.79
C SER A 526 -51.94 -9.57 -7.50
N GLN A 527 -50.76 -10.20 -7.56
CA GLN A 527 -50.11 -10.80 -6.38
C GLN A 527 -49.73 -9.79 -5.29
N PHE A 528 -49.66 -8.49 -5.62
CA PHE A 528 -49.34 -7.39 -4.70
C PHE A 528 -50.43 -6.29 -4.69
N ALA A 529 -51.66 -6.62 -5.12
CA ALA A 529 -52.75 -5.67 -5.29
C ALA A 529 -53.11 -4.83 -4.05
N SER A 530 -52.79 -5.32 -2.84
CA SER A 530 -53.03 -4.57 -1.59
C SER A 530 -52.23 -3.26 -1.48
N ASN A 531 -51.13 -3.15 -2.23
CA ASN A 531 -50.23 -2.00 -2.23
C ASN A 531 -50.06 -1.43 -3.65
N ASP A 532 -51.08 -1.61 -4.49
CA ASP A 532 -51.14 -1.00 -5.82
C ASP A 532 -51.61 0.46 -5.71
N LEU A 533 -50.84 1.38 -6.29
CA LEU A 533 -51.18 2.82 -6.33
C LEU A 533 -51.93 3.19 -7.62
N ASN A 534 -52.09 2.24 -8.55
CA ASN A 534 -52.91 2.35 -9.75
C ASN A 534 -52.59 3.58 -10.64
N PHE A 535 -51.30 3.86 -10.88
CA PHE A 535 -50.88 4.85 -11.87
C PHE A 535 -49.59 4.47 -12.61
N GLU A 536 -49.52 4.77 -13.91
CA GLU A 536 -48.40 4.33 -14.76
C GLU A 536 -47.17 5.26 -14.60
N GLY A 537 -46.46 5.18 -13.48
CA GLY A 537 -45.24 5.93 -13.22
C GLY A 537 -44.47 5.39 -12.02
N GLY A 538 -43.44 6.13 -11.59
CA GLY A 538 -42.66 5.81 -10.40
C GLY A 538 -42.96 6.72 -9.21
N VAL A 539 -42.64 6.24 -8.02
CA VAL A 539 -42.72 6.95 -6.74
C VAL A 539 -41.31 7.15 -6.19
N ALA A 540 -40.89 8.39 -5.99
CA ALA A 540 -39.55 8.69 -5.49
C ALA A 540 -39.39 8.32 -4.01
N SER A 541 -38.18 7.99 -3.57
CA SER A 541 -37.85 7.82 -2.15
C SER A 541 -37.29 9.10 -1.51
N ILE A 542 -37.34 9.18 -0.18
CA ILE A 542 -36.60 10.19 0.61
C ILE A 542 -35.09 10.16 0.27
N ARG A 543 -34.53 8.97 0.02
CA ARG A 543 -33.12 8.80 -0.35
C ARG A 543 -32.79 9.42 -1.71
N LEU A 544 -33.65 9.25 -2.71
CA LEU A 544 -33.50 9.87 -4.03
C LEU A 544 -33.59 11.40 -3.93
N LYS A 545 -34.50 11.94 -3.11
CA LYS A 545 -34.59 13.38 -2.82
C LYS A 545 -33.31 13.91 -2.19
N ASN A 546 -32.72 13.16 -1.26
CA ASN A 546 -31.48 13.56 -0.60
C ASN A 546 -30.25 13.46 -1.50
N TRP A 547 -30.20 12.49 -2.42
CA TRP A 547 -29.14 12.46 -3.43
C TRP A 547 -29.22 13.67 -4.36
N ARG A 548 -30.44 14.02 -4.83
CA ARG A 548 -30.70 15.27 -5.58
C ARG A 548 -30.23 16.50 -4.81
N ARG A 549 -30.55 16.61 -3.51
CA ARG A 549 -30.11 17.72 -2.66
C ARG A 549 -28.58 17.83 -2.65
N GLY A 550 -27.87 16.71 -2.51
CA GLY A 550 -26.41 16.69 -2.59
C GLY A 550 -25.89 17.17 -3.95
N ILE A 551 -26.47 16.69 -5.05
CA ILE A 551 -26.10 17.11 -6.41
C ILE A 551 -26.31 18.62 -6.59
N GLN A 552 -27.41 19.17 -6.06
CA GLN A 552 -27.65 20.62 -6.08
C GLN A 552 -26.66 21.38 -5.20
N ASP A 553 -26.30 20.87 -4.02
CA ASP A 553 -25.25 21.47 -3.16
C ASP A 553 -23.88 21.49 -3.85
N TYR A 554 -23.57 20.49 -4.67
CA TYR A 554 -22.34 20.49 -5.49
C TYR A 554 -22.31 21.70 -6.41
N GLU A 555 -23.43 22.06 -7.05
CA GLU A 555 -23.47 23.22 -7.96
C GLU A 555 -23.22 24.54 -7.21
N TYR A 556 -23.63 24.63 -5.94
CA TYR A 556 -23.30 25.77 -5.09
C TYR A 556 -21.79 25.85 -4.87
N LEU A 557 -21.14 24.73 -4.51
CA LEU A 557 -19.70 24.66 -4.33
C LEU A 557 -18.94 24.95 -5.63
N ALA A 558 -19.42 24.46 -6.77
CA ALA A 558 -18.83 24.71 -8.08
C ALA A 558 -18.92 26.20 -8.47
N MET A 559 -20.04 26.86 -8.20
CA MET A 559 -20.18 28.31 -8.40
C MET A 559 -19.26 29.10 -7.46
N VAL A 560 -19.16 28.72 -6.18
CA VAL A 560 -18.21 29.35 -5.24
C VAL A 560 -16.78 29.13 -5.73
N LYS A 561 -16.41 27.94 -6.20
CA LYS A 561 -15.07 27.65 -6.71
C LYS A 561 -14.65 28.61 -7.82
N ASN A 562 -15.58 28.99 -8.69
CA ASN A 562 -15.31 29.92 -9.78
C ASN A 562 -15.06 31.36 -9.28
N LEU A 563 -15.49 31.70 -8.06
CA LEU A 563 -15.32 33.01 -7.44
C LEU A 563 -14.17 33.04 -6.42
N ASP A 564 -14.11 32.03 -5.56
CA ASP A 564 -13.09 31.80 -4.53
C ASP A 564 -12.85 30.28 -4.33
N PRO A 565 -11.84 29.71 -5.03
CA PRO A 565 -11.47 28.31 -4.91
C PRO A 565 -11.07 27.90 -3.49
N SER A 566 -10.39 28.78 -2.75
CA SER A 566 -9.88 28.47 -1.41
C SER A 566 -11.02 28.35 -0.41
N TYR A 567 -11.99 29.25 -0.50
CA TYR A 567 -13.19 29.19 0.33
C TYR A 567 -14.04 27.95 0.04
N ALA A 568 -14.21 27.59 -1.24
CA ALA A 568 -14.93 26.37 -1.61
C ALA A 568 -14.29 25.10 -1.02
N VAL A 569 -12.96 25.01 -1.00
CA VAL A 569 -12.22 23.91 -0.37
C VAL A 569 -12.43 23.89 1.14
N ALA A 570 -12.28 25.05 1.79
CA ALA A 570 -12.44 25.16 3.23
C ALA A 570 -13.84 24.72 3.67
N LEU A 571 -14.88 25.11 2.92
CA LEU A 571 -16.26 24.68 3.15
C LEU A 571 -16.41 23.16 3.02
N ALA A 572 -15.96 22.57 1.92
CA ALA A 572 -16.05 21.13 1.69
C ALA A 572 -15.31 20.32 2.77
N GLN A 573 -14.10 20.75 3.15
CA GLN A 573 -13.30 20.09 4.19
C GLN A 573 -13.89 20.26 5.59
N SER A 574 -14.53 21.40 5.89
CA SER A 574 -15.22 21.59 7.17
C SER A 574 -16.46 20.70 7.31
N LYS A 575 -17.19 20.46 6.21
CA LYS A 575 -18.40 19.62 6.21
C LYS A 575 -18.12 18.14 6.16
N VAL A 576 -17.06 17.76 5.46
CA VAL A 576 -16.60 16.38 5.33
C VAL A 576 -15.12 16.32 5.72
N PRO A 577 -14.80 16.27 7.03
CA PRO A 577 -13.41 16.28 7.50
C PRO A 577 -12.59 15.10 6.96
N THR A 578 -13.14 13.89 7.07
CA THR A 578 -12.56 12.66 6.51
C THR A 578 -13.58 11.94 5.64
N ALA A 579 -13.10 11.27 4.61
CA ALA A 579 -13.90 10.45 3.69
C ALA A 579 -12.99 9.46 2.94
N ILE A 580 -13.56 8.50 2.23
CA ILE A 580 -12.86 7.48 1.43
C ILE A 580 -11.72 6.83 2.25
N SER A 581 -10.57 6.56 1.65
CA SER A 581 -9.34 6.12 2.35
C SER A 581 -8.85 6.98 3.52
N GLN A 582 -9.32 8.23 3.70
CA GLN A 582 -8.94 9.07 4.87
C GLN A 582 -9.77 8.75 6.13
N ALA A 583 -10.88 8.03 5.99
CA ALA A 583 -11.76 7.71 7.11
C ALA A 583 -11.25 6.50 7.89
N ASP A 584 -11.12 6.64 9.22
CA ASP A 584 -10.78 5.53 10.11
C ASP A 584 -12.00 4.61 10.30
N LYS A 585 -11.91 3.37 9.79
CA LYS A 585 -12.98 2.37 9.88
C LYS A 585 -13.25 1.89 11.32
N ASN A 586 -12.45 2.30 12.29
CA ASN A 586 -12.70 2.05 13.72
C ASN A 586 -13.47 3.20 14.40
N GLN A 587 -13.88 4.21 13.63
CA GLN A 587 -14.61 5.37 14.12
C GLN A 587 -15.93 5.55 13.39
N ASN A 588 -16.83 6.34 13.99
CA ASN A 588 -18.07 6.75 13.33
C ASN A 588 -17.78 7.84 12.28
N VAL A 589 -18.80 8.21 11.50
CA VAL A 589 -18.69 9.28 10.51
C VAL A 589 -18.28 10.61 11.14
N THR A 590 -17.47 11.39 10.44
CA THR A 590 -17.00 12.71 10.90
C THR A 590 -17.90 13.86 10.47
N TRP A 591 -18.78 13.63 9.50
CA TRP A 591 -19.77 14.58 9.02
C TRP A 591 -21.04 14.57 9.89
N ASN A 592 -21.73 15.70 9.96
CA ASN A 592 -22.91 15.84 10.81
C ASN A 592 -24.12 15.09 10.24
N ILE A 593 -24.75 14.23 11.05
CA ILE A 593 -25.89 13.39 10.63
C ILE A 593 -27.25 14.12 10.59
N ARG A 594 -27.30 15.42 10.94
CA ARG A 594 -28.54 16.23 11.01
C ARG A 594 -28.58 17.26 9.90
N GLY A 595 -29.70 17.30 9.17
CA GLY A 595 -29.95 18.16 8.02
C GLY A 595 -29.83 19.66 8.31
N ASN A 596 -30.21 20.12 9.51
CA ASN A 596 -30.11 21.56 9.83
C ASN A 596 -28.67 22.11 9.75
N SER A 597 -27.66 21.30 10.12
CA SER A 597 -26.25 21.69 9.97
C SER A 597 -25.90 21.97 8.50
N TRP A 598 -26.43 21.16 7.59
CA TRP A 598 -26.22 21.32 6.16
C TRP A 598 -26.94 22.55 5.60
N GLU A 599 -28.19 22.78 6.02
CA GLU A 599 -28.92 23.99 5.63
C GLU A 599 -28.23 25.27 6.10
N THR A 600 -27.65 25.27 7.30
CA THR A 600 -26.90 26.42 7.83
C THR A 600 -25.75 26.80 6.89
N THR A 601 -24.98 25.82 6.43
CA THR A 601 -23.85 26.09 5.52
C THR A 601 -24.30 26.34 4.09
N ARG A 602 -25.35 25.67 3.61
CA ARG A 602 -25.93 25.97 2.31
C ARG A 602 -26.41 27.42 2.24
N LYS A 603 -26.97 27.95 3.33
CA LYS A 603 -27.37 29.36 3.47
C LYS A 603 -26.19 30.31 3.48
N GLN A 604 -25.10 29.95 4.17
CA GLN A 604 -23.84 30.70 4.11
C GLN A 604 -23.31 30.80 2.68
N ILE A 605 -23.35 29.69 1.92
CA ILE A 605 -22.92 29.67 0.53
C ILE A 605 -23.86 30.51 -0.34
N ALA A 606 -25.18 30.36 -0.17
CA ALA A 606 -26.17 31.12 -0.94
C ALA A 606 -26.00 32.65 -0.75
N ASN A 607 -25.79 33.08 0.50
CA ASN A 607 -25.54 34.48 0.83
C ASN A 607 -24.24 35.00 0.19
N PHE A 608 -23.18 34.18 0.16
CA PHE A 608 -21.93 34.54 -0.53
C PHE A 608 -22.17 34.77 -2.03
N LEU A 609 -22.90 33.86 -2.70
CA LEU A 609 -23.21 33.98 -4.12
C LEU A 609 -24.12 35.19 -4.42
N ASP A 610 -25.06 35.52 -3.53
CA ASP A 610 -25.93 36.69 -3.68
C ASP A 610 -25.16 38.02 -3.71
N ILE A 611 -24.16 38.19 -2.84
CA ILE A 611 -23.31 39.40 -2.80
C ILE A 611 -22.62 39.59 -4.15
N SER A 612 -22.08 38.51 -4.72
CA SER A 612 -21.36 38.55 -6.00
C SER A 612 -22.27 38.89 -7.18
N CYS A 613 -23.50 38.37 -7.20
CA CYS A 613 -24.43 38.56 -8.31
C CYS A 613 -25.18 39.90 -8.29
N GLN A 614 -25.17 40.64 -7.17
CA GLN A 614 -25.78 41.98 -7.07
C GLN A 614 -24.82 43.14 -7.39
N GLY A 615 -23.60 42.87 -7.86
CA GLY A 615 -22.63 43.91 -8.28
C GLY A 615 -21.99 44.70 -7.14
N GLY A 616 -22.13 44.26 -5.88
CA GLY A 616 -21.53 44.89 -4.71
C GLY A 616 -20.06 44.49 -4.55
N GLY A 617 -19.15 45.27 -5.12
CA GLY A 617 -17.71 45.17 -4.83
C GLY A 617 -17.40 45.57 -3.39
N ALA A 618 -17.40 44.61 -2.47
CA ALA A 618 -16.71 44.67 -1.18
C ALA A 618 -16.67 43.27 -0.55
N GLY A 619 -15.65 42.47 -0.86
CA GLY A 619 -15.31 41.30 -0.03
C GLY A 619 -14.77 41.77 1.33
N PRO A 620 -15.14 41.14 2.46
CA PRO A 620 -14.53 41.47 3.74
C PRO A 620 -13.08 40.94 3.79
N GLY A 621 -12.13 41.84 4.08
CA GLY A 621 -10.83 41.56 4.72
C GLY A 621 -9.84 40.68 3.96
N THR A 622 -8.75 41.30 3.52
CA THR A 622 -7.50 40.68 3.06
C THR A 622 -7.11 39.41 3.84
N PRO A 623 -7.01 38.24 3.18
CA PRO A 623 -6.25 37.12 3.70
C PRO A 623 -4.75 37.38 3.48
N THR A 624 -3.95 37.07 4.49
CA THR A 624 -2.48 36.93 4.49
C THR A 624 -1.95 36.19 3.25
N PRO A 625 -0.69 36.45 2.80
CA PRO A 625 -0.14 35.77 1.63
C PRO A 625 -0.09 34.25 1.84
N ALA A 626 -0.51 33.52 0.81
CA ALA A 626 -0.71 32.08 0.79
C ALA A 626 0.56 31.26 1.10
N PRO A 627 0.45 30.10 1.77
CA PRO A 627 1.09 28.91 1.27
C PRO A 627 0.29 28.43 0.04
N SER A 628 0.99 28.19 -1.07
CA SER A 628 0.43 27.59 -2.28
C SER A 628 -0.41 26.36 -1.95
N ASN A 629 -1.72 26.43 -2.21
CA ASN A 629 -2.57 25.24 -2.33
C ASN A 629 -3.81 25.65 -3.13
N THR A 630 -3.72 25.48 -4.44
CA THR A 630 -4.89 25.25 -5.28
C THR A 630 -5.74 24.15 -4.64
N SER A 631 -7.06 24.24 -4.71
CA SER A 631 -7.92 23.08 -4.51
C SER A 631 -7.33 21.92 -5.32
N PRO A 632 -7.10 20.73 -4.74
CA PRO A 632 -6.28 19.72 -5.38
C PRO A 632 -6.90 19.37 -6.73
N PRO A 633 -6.18 19.56 -7.85
CA PRO A 633 -6.38 18.66 -8.95
C PRO A 633 -6.04 17.29 -8.38
N VAL A 634 -6.98 16.35 -8.43
CA VAL A 634 -6.68 14.96 -8.07
C VAL A 634 -5.59 14.37 -8.99
N CYS A 635 -5.28 15.05 -10.11
CA CYS A 635 -4.01 14.94 -10.82
C CYS A 635 -3.65 16.22 -11.58
N THR A 636 -2.38 16.57 -11.56
CA THR A 636 -1.72 17.03 -12.78
C THR A 636 -1.49 15.77 -13.61
N PRO A 637 -2.00 15.64 -14.85
CA PRO A 637 -1.73 14.47 -15.67
C PRO A 637 -0.22 14.28 -15.80
N ALA A 638 0.29 13.10 -15.47
CA ALA A 638 1.68 12.78 -15.76
C ALA A 638 1.89 12.77 -17.27
N PHE A 639 3.10 13.11 -17.71
CA PHE A 639 3.52 12.86 -19.07
C PHE A 639 3.65 11.36 -19.27
N VAL A 640 2.94 10.81 -20.24
CA VAL A 640 2.94 9.38 -20.53
C VAL A 640 3.62 9.15 -21.87
N THR A 641 4.49 8.16 -21.95
CA THR A 641 5.09 7.76 -23.23
C THR A 641 4.03 7.28 -24.22
N ASN A 642 4.15 7.71 -25.47
CA ASN A 642 3.32 7.32 -26.60
C ASN A 642 3.92 6.17 -27.43
N ALA A 643 5.25 6.13 -27.53
CA ALA A 643 6.00 5.13 -28.29
C ALA A 643 7.43 5.03 -27.76
N ASP A 644 8.17 4.03 -28.24
CA ASP A 644 9.61 3.93 -28.03
C ASP A 644 10.33 5.16 -28.63
N GLY A 645 11.41 5.63 -27.99
CA GLY A 645 12.23 6.71 -28.54
C GLY A 645 13.07 7.48 -27.52
N ASN A 646 13.54 8.65 -27.94
CA ASN A 646 14.38 9.52 -27.12
C ASN A 646 13.52 10.41 -26.21
N TRP A 647 13.99 10.69 -24.99
CA TRP A 647 13.33 11.62 -24.08
C TRP A 647 13.15 13.00 -24.72
N SER A 648 14.15 13.45 -25.50
CA SER A 648 14.12 14.73 -26.22
C SER A 648 13.18 14.77 -27.44
N ASP A 649 12.59 13.64 -27.87
CA ASP A 649 11.69 13.59 -29.02
C ASP A 649 10.22 13.81 -28.58
N PRO A 650 9.53 14.86 -29.09
CA PRO A 650 8.10 15.06 -28.85
C PRO A 650 7.23 13.83 -29.15
N ASN A 651 7.58 13.01 -30.15
CA ASN A 651 6.78 11.85 -30.56
C ASN A 651 6.83 10.69 -29.55
N THR A 652 7.84 10.69 -28.67
CA THR A 652 7.93 9.74 -27.55
C THR A 652 6.85 9.99 -26.50
N TRP A 653 6.24 11.19 -26.47
CA TRP A 653 5.30 11.59 -25.42
C TRP A 653 3.88 11.83 -25.94
N LYS A 654 2.88 11.36 -25.20
CA LYS A 654 1.48 11.62 -25.53
C LYS A 654 1.23 13.13 -25.48
N GLY A 655 0.65 13.66 -26.56
CA GLY A 655 0.40 15.10 -26.71
C GLY A 655 1.58 15.91 -27.25
N GLY A 656 2.72 15.28 -27.57
CA GLY A 656 3.83 15.95 -28.26
C GLY A 656 4.62 16.93 -27.38
N GLN A 657 4.51 16.84 -26.06
CA GLN A 657 5.24 17.69 -25.13
C GLN A 657 6.31 16.86 -24.39
N ILE A 658 7.51 17.42 -24.27
CA ILE A 658 8.64 16.77 -23.59
C ILE A 658 8.59 17.11 -22.10
N PRO A 659 8.58 16.13 -21.18
CA PRO A 659 8.60 16.37 -19.75
C PRO A 659 9.93 16.94 -19.27
N GLY A 660 9.85 17.83 -18.30
CA GLY A 660 10.99 18.51 -17.68
C GLY A 660 10.82 18.72 -16.16
N ASP A 661 11.47 19.77 -15.65
CA ASP A 661 11.52 20.08 -14.22
C ASP A 661 10.12 20.46 -13.69
N GLY A 662 9.68 19.81 -12.62
CA GLY A 662 8.33 19.96 -12.06
C GLY A 662 7.32 18.93 -12.55
N ASP A 663 7.62 18.19 -13.63
CA ASP A 663 6.67 17.24 -14.23
C ASP A 663 6.72 15.85 -13.57
N GLU A 664 5.57 15.20 -13.48
CA GLU A 664 5.47 13.76 -13.21
C GLU A 664 5.44 12.97 -14.52
N VAL A 665 6.07 11.80 -14.55
CA VAL A 665 6.27 11.01 -15.77
C VAL A 665 5.90 9.55 -15.55
N VAL A 666 5.23 8.96 -16.55
CA VAL A 666 5.00 7.52 -16.66
C VAL A 666 5.54 6.97 -17.97
N ILE A 667 6.36 5.92 -17.86
CA ILE A 667 7.01 5.24 -18.97
C ILE A 667 6.40 3.86 -19.13
N MET A 668 5.79 3.62 -20.29
CA MET A 668 5.17 2.34 -20.69
C MET A 668 5.81 1.76 -21.96
N HIS A 669 6.88 2.40 -22.45
CA HIS A 669 7.63 2.10 -23.67
C HIS A 669 9.14 2.17 -23.39
N ASN A 670 9.97 1.85 -24.37
CA ASN A 670 11.43 1.95 -24.26
C ASN A 670 11.88 3.38 -24.51
N VAL A 671 12.35 4.07 -23.46
CA VAL A 671 12.79 5.47 -23.54
C VAL A 671 14.27 5.60 -23.27
N THR A 672 14.97 6.40 -24.09
CA THR A 672 16.37 6.77 -23.87
C THR A 672 16.48 8.23 -23.45
N VAL A 673 17.01 8.51 -22.26
CA VAL A 673 17.43 9.87 -21.85
C VAL A 673 18.71 10.22 -22.62
N ASP A 674 18.54 10.93 -23.72
CA ASP A 674 19.57 11.27 -24.70
C ASP A 674 20.20 12.66 -24.47
N THR A 675 19.58 13.47 -23.62
CA THR A 675 20.07 14.79 -23.19
C THR A 675 19.98 14.93 -21.68
N ASN A 676 20.73 15.87 -21.09
CA ASN A 676 20.66 16.13 -19.66
C ASN A 676 19.25 16.58 -19.27
N THR A 677 18.60 15.79 -18.42
CA THR A 677 17.19 15.95 -18.07
C THR A 677 17.01 16.10 -16.57
N THR A 678 16.14 17.01 -16.15
CA THR A 678 15.63 17.09 -14.78
C THR A 678 14.13 16.85 -14.81
N VAL A 679 13.62 16.04 -13.88
CA VAL A 679 12.20 15.68 -13.78
C VAL A 679 11.76 15.55 -12.32
N GLY A 680 10.48 15.80 -12.04
CA GLY A 680 9.88 15.60 -10.73
C GLY A 680 9.48 16.89 -10.02
N SER A 681 8.48 16.78 -9.15
CA SER A 681 7.78 17.89 -8.49
C SER A 681 8.29 18.22 -7.07
N SER A 682 9.27 17.48 -6.56
CA SER A 682 9.73 17.57 -5.15
C SER A 682 8.58 17.41 -4.13
N PRO A 683 7.89 16.26 -4.08
CA PRO A 683 6.70 16.08 -3.27
C PRO A 683 6.94 16.29 -1.77
N THR A 684 5.89 16.72 -1.07
CA THR A 684 5.93 17.05 0.37
C THR A 684 6.03 15.80 1.25
N ASP A 685 5.35 14.71 0.85
CA ASP A 685 5.46 13.37 1.43
C ASP A 685 6.53 12.58 0.68
N ASN A 686 7.72 12.51 1.29
CA ASN A 686 8.92 12.01 0.65
C ASN A 686 8.99 10.47 0.58
N LEU A 687 8.07 9.74 1.21
CA LEU A 687 8.03 8.27 1.15
C LEU A 687 6.97 7.75 0.16
N LYS A 688 5.91 8.52 -0.10
CA LYS A 688 4.70 8.00 -0.76
C LYS A 688 4.53 8.39 -2.22
N GLU A 689 5.12 9.51 -2.66
CA GLU A 689 4.81 10.05 -3.99
C GLU A 689 5.94 9.75 -4.99
N ASP A 690 5.62 8.90 -5.98
CA ASP A 690 6.51 8.58 -7.11
C ASP A 690 6.33 9.60 -8.23
N VAL A 691 7.39 10.30 -8.61
CA VAL A 691 7.34 11.32 -9.67
C VAL A 691 7.72 10.75 -11.05
N LEU A 692 8.38 9.59 -11.07
CA LEU A 692 8.73 8.87 -12.29
C LEU A 692 8.39 7.39 -12.10
N VAL A 693 7.42 6.89 -12.86
CA VAL A 693 6.95 5.50 -12.78
C VAL A 693 7.24 4.79 -14.10
N LEU A 694 7.90 3.65 -14.05
CA LEU A 694 8.07 2.76 -15.20
C LEU A 694 7.13 1.58 -15.01
N GLY A 695 6.18 1.39 -15.92
CA GLY A 695 5.27 0.24 -15.91
C GLY A 695 5.88 -1.01 -16.53
N PRO A 696 5.16 -2.16 -16.49
CA PRO A 696 5.68 -3.47 -16.87
C PRO A 696 6.07 -3.62 -18.36
N LEU A 697 5.63 -2.69 -19.20
CA LEU A 697 5.97 -2.64 -20.63
C LEU A 697 7.09 -1.64 -20.94
N GLY A 698 7.50 -0.84 -19.95
CA GLY A 698 8.44 0.25 -20.13
C GLY A 698 9.87 -0.10 -19.70
N SER A 699 10.83 0.57 -20.34
CA SER A 699 12.22 0.60 -19.89
C SER A 699 12.77 2.02 -20.02
N LEU A 700 13.74 2.37 -19.17
CA LEU A 700 14.42 3.65 -19.24
C LEU A 700 15.93 3.42 -19.33
N SER A 701 16.57 4.01 -20.33
CA SER A 701 18.02 3.98 -20.47
C SER A 701 18.58 5.40 -20.42
N ILE A 702 19.58 5.66 -19.58
CA ILE A 702 20.33 6.92 -19.60
C ILE A 702 21.52 6.74 -20.53
N ALA A 703 21.57 7.52 -21.61
CA ALA A 703 22.59 7.43 -22.63
C ALA A 703 23.99 7.76 -22.09
N GLU A 704 25.03 7.36 -22.84
CA GLU A 704 26.42 7.59 -22.47
C GLU A 704 26.70 9.07 -22.18
N ASN A 705 27.40 9.37 -21.07
CA ASN A 705 27.75 10.73 -20.65
C ASN A 705 26.56 11.68 -20.41
N THR A 706 25.36 11.14 -20.23
CA THR A 706 24.13 11.91 -19.98
C THR A 706 23.69 11.84 -18.53
N LYS A 707 23.08 12.91 -18.01
CA LYS A 707 22.57 13.00 -16.64
C LYS A 707 21.04 13.05 -16.58
N LEU A 708 20.43 12.18 -15.79
CA LEU A 708 19.04 12.28 -15.34
C LEU A 708 19.01 12.72 -13.87
N THR A 709 18.38 13.85 -13.60
CA THR A 709 18.16 14.38 -12.24
C THR A 709 16.71 14.17 -11.85
N VAL A 710 16.45 13.48 -10.74
CA VAL A 710 15.08 13.18 -10.27
C VAL A 710 14.81 13.89 -8.94
N LYS A 711 13.77 14.72 -8.94
CA LYS A 711 13.22 15.47 -7.80
C LYS A 711 12.00 14.75 -7.21
N GLY A 712 12.22 13.57 -6.67
CA GLY A 712 11.18 12.73 -6.05
C GLY A 712 11.53 11.24 -6.11
N ASN A 713 10.57 10.37 -5.82
CA ASN A 713 10.79 8.92 -5.93
C ASN A 713 10.66 8.43 -7.37
N LEU A 714 11.49 7.46 -7.75
CA LEU A 714 11.35 6.71 -9.00
C LEU A 714 10.90 5.29 -8.67
N PHE A 715 9.87 4.80 -9.37
CA PHE A 715 9.35 3.45 -9.16
C PHE A 715 9.42 2.59 -10.43
N LEU A 716 10.12 1.46 -10.31
CA LEU A 716 10.21 0.39 -11.31
C LEU A 716 9.13 -0.65 -11.00
N ASN A 717 8.08 -0.71 -11.82
CA ASN A 717 7.00 -1.69 -11.69
C ASN A 717 7.18 -2.78 -12.75
N ASP A 718 7.94 -3.82 -12.39
CA ASP A 718 8.34 -4.90 -13.31
C ASP A 718 9.09 -4.35 -14.55
N ALA A 719 9.96 -3.37 -14.30
CA ALA A 719 10.64 -2.58 -15.32
C ALA A 719 12.15 -2.50 -15.07
N THR A 720 12.90 -2.11 -16.11
CA THR A 720 14.35 -1.95 -16.04
C THR A 720 14.78 -0.49 -16.21
N LEU A 721 15.65 -0.02 -15.31
CA LEU A 721 16.44 1.19 -15.49
C LEU A 721 17.88 0.81 -15.83
N THR A 722 18.39 1.31 -16.97
CA THR A 722 19.78 1.16 -17.40
C THR A 722 20.51 2.50 -17.34
N VAL A 723 21.68 2.55 -16.71
CA VAL A 723 22.55 3.72 -16.65
C VAL A 723 23.83 3.41 -17.42
N GLY A 724 24.02 4.06 -18.58
CA GLY A 724 25.16 3.80 -19.48
C GLY A 724 26.51 4.33 -18.97
N ALA A 725 27.57 4.11 -19.75
CA ALA A 725 28.92 4.55 -19.40
C ALA A 725 29.00 6.08 -19.29
N GLY A 726 29.70 6.60 -18.27
CA GLY A 726 29.74 8.04 -17.98
C GLY A 726 28.40 8.68 -17.57
N ALA A 727 27.30 7.94 -17.64
CA ALA A 727 25.97 8.47 -17.36
C ALA A 727 25.75 8.64 -15.86
N THR A 728 24.88 9.57 -15.49
CA THR A 728 24.57 9.88 -14.09
C THR A 728 23.07 9.81 -13.83
N TYR A 729 22.67 9.00 -12.86
CA TYR A 729 21.39 9.16 -12.16
C TYR A 729 21.62 9.96 -10.88
N GLU A 730 21.01 11.14 -10.77
CA GLU A 730 21.13 12.01 -9.59
C GLU A 730 19.79 12.14 -8.86
N PHE A 731 19.81 11.85 -7.55
CA PHE A 731 18.76 12.26 -6.64
C PHE A 731 18.93 13.74 -6.26
N ASP A 732 17.97 14.60 -6.61
CA ASP A 732 17.90 15.99 -6.12
C ASP A 732 16.92 16.05 -4.94
N VAL A 733 17.44 15.68 -3.77
CA VAL A 733 16.66 15.56 -2.54
C VAL A 733 16.77 16.86 -1.74
N PRO A 734 15.67 17.48 -1.29
CA PRO A 734 15.72 18.59 -0.36
C PRO A 734 16.41 18.21 0.97
N ALA A 735 17.08 19.16 1.60
CA ALA A 735 17.74 18.93 2.89
C ALA A 735 16.75 18.39 3.95
N GLY A 736 17.17 17.37 4.70
CA GLY A 736 16.34 16.70 5.72
C GLY A 736 15.25 15.77 5.16
N LYS A 737 15.23 15.51 3.85
CA LYS A 737 14.32 14.56 3.21
C LYS A 737 15.08 13.34 2.68
N VAL A 738 14.31 12.31 2.34
CA VAL A 738 14.78 11.06 1.75
C VAL A 738 13.96 10.76 0.50
N TYR A 739 14.61 10.49 -0.63
CA TYR A 739 13.98 9.97 -1.85
C TYR A 739 14.52 8.60 -2.22
N GLN A 740 13.71 7.81 -2.91
CA GLN A 740 13.93 6.40 -3.18
C GLN A 740 13.86 6.11 -4.68
N LEU A 741 14.81 5.29 -5.14
CA LEU A 741 14.64 4.47 -6.34
C LEU A 741 14.09 3.11 -5.90
N LYS A 742 12.79 2.92 -6.13
CA LYS A 742 12.03 1.73 -5.76
C LYS A 742 12.12 0.70 -6.89
N ILE A 743 12.80 -0.41 -6.64
CA ILE A 743 13.04 -1.49 -7.60
C ILE A 743 12.03 -2.60 -7.30
N GLY A 744 10.82 -2.55 -7.87
CA GLY A 744 9.74 -3.52 -7.59
C GLY A 744 9.08 -3.34 -6.22
N TYR A 745 7.94 -4.01 -5.99
CA TYR A 745 7.19 -4.03 -4.72
C TYR A 745 6.55 -5.38 -4.37
N ALA A 746 6.56 -6.34 -5.30
CA ALA A 746 5.96 -7.66 -5.12
C ALA A 746 6.91 -8.79 -5.55
N ASP A 747 6.68 -9.97 -4.98
CA ASP A 747 7.53 -11.16 -5.09
C ASP A 747 7.58 -11.76 -6.50
N ASN A 748 6.62 -11.43 -7.36
CA ASN A 748 6.56 -11.95 -8.72
C ASN A 748 7.12 -10.99 -9.77
N GLN A 749 7.82 -9.93 -9.36
CA GLN A 749 8.32 -8.89 -10.26
C GLN A 749 9.81 -9.04 -10.55
N ASN A 750 10.22 -8.76 -11.79
CA ASN A 750 11.59 -8.84 -12.26
C ASN A 750 12.21 -7.45 -12.47
N SER A 751 11.90 -6.52 -11.56
CA SER A 751 12.39 -5.13 -11.67
C SER A 751 13.90 -5.07 -11.44
N LYS A 752 14.61 -4.31 -12.28
CA LYS A 752 16.07 -4.33 -12.31
C LYS A 752 16.69 -2.95 -12.49
N LEU A 753 17.74 -2.68 -11.71
CA LEU A 753 18.67 -1.58 -11.94
C LEU A 753 19.95 -2.13 -12.59
N ILE A 754 20.28 -1.66 -13.78
CA ILE A 754 21.50 -2.01 -14.50
C ILE A 754 22.38 -0.77 -14.63
N VAL A 755 23.61 -0.82 -14.13
CA VAL A 755 24.57 0.29 -14.18
C VAL A 755 25.82 -0.18 -14.92
N GLN A 756 26.00 0.25 -16.17
CA GLN A 756 26.98 -0.30 -17.11
C GLN A 756 28.03 0.75 -17.48
N GLY A 757 29.02 0.94 -16.60
CA GLY A 757 30.23 1.70 -16.88
C GLY A 757 31.32 0.88 -17.56
N VAL A 758 32.42 1.55 -17.90
CA VAL A 758 33.69 0.92 -18.30
C VAL A 758 34.86 1.55 -17.55
N ALA A 759 36.02 0.89 -17.51
CA ALA A 759 37.20 1.32 -16.73
C ALA A 759 37.59 2.80 -16.92
N GLY A 760 37.52 3.30 -18.16
CA GLY A 760 37.82 4.69 -18.51
C GLY A 760 36.62 5.65 -18.47
N ASN A 761 35.39 5.15 -18.30
CA ASN A 761 34.17 5.96 -18.32
C ASN A 761 33.10 5.34 -17.41
N ARG A 762 33.23 5.60 -16.11
CA ARG A 762 32.43 4.97 -15.05
C ARG A 762 31.01 5.56 -15.03
N ALA A 763 30.02 4.75 -14.71
CA ALA A 763 28.64 5.21 -14.53
C ALA A 763 28.41 5.69 -13.09
N HIS A 764 27.42 6.55 -12.85
CA HIS A 764 27.24 7.24 -11.58
C HIS A 764 25.80 7.16 -11.05
N ILE A 765 25.64 6.76 -9.79
CA ILE A 765 24.40 6.89 -9.00
C ILE A 765 24.72 7.79 -7.81
N VAL A 766 24.14 8.99 -7.75
CA VAL A 766 24.58 10.01 -6.80
C VAL A 766 23.41 10.73 -6.13
N SER A 767 23.55 11.10 -4.86
CA SER A 767 22.71 12.16 -4.27
C SER A 767 23.40 13.51 -4.46
N LYS A 768 22.65 14.56 -4.80
CA LYS A 768 23.19 15.91 -4.98
C LYS A 768 23.90 16.41 -3.72
N ALA A 769 25.07 17.04 -3.91
CA ALA A 769 25.85 17.58 -2.80
C ALA A 769 25.06 18.69 -2.06
N GLY A 770 25.09 18.66 -0.72
CA GLY A 770 24.34 19.60 0.13
C GLY A 770 22.82 19.35 0.20
N GLY A 771 22.32 18.32 -0.50
CA GLY A 771 20.93 17.90 -0.44
C GLY A 771 20.65 16.90 0.69
N GLY A 772 19.44 16.34 0.66
CA GLY A 772 19.03 15.19 1.48
C GLY A 772 19.58 13.86 0.94
N ILE A 773 18.90 12.76 1.28
CA ILE A 773 19.42 11.41 1.11
C ILE A 773 18.68 10.67 -0.01
N GLY A 774 19.40 10.18 -1.00
CA GLY A 774 18.89 9.18 -1.95
C GLY A 774 19.13 7.76 -1.44
N GLN A 775 18.17 6.85 -1.67
CA GLN A 775 18.30 5.42 -1.32
C GLN A 775 17.84 4.52 -2.47
N LEU A 776 18.38 3.31 -2.52
CA LEU A 776 17.88 2.23 -3.38
C LEU A 776 17.07 1.25 -2.51
N ARG A 777 15.84 0.87 -2.90
CA ARG A 777 15.03 -0.09 -2.12
C ARG A 777 14.17 -1.00 -2.97
N GLY A 778 13.94 -2.24 -2.51
CA GLY A 778 12.74 -3.00 -2.90
C GLY A 778 11.54 -2.43 -2.13
N GLY A 779 10.45 -2.13 -2.83
CA GLY A 779 9.34 -1.28 -2.38
C GLY A 779 8.83 -1.56 -0.97
N GLU A 780 8.64 -0.50 -0.18
CA GLU A 780 8.10 -0.54 1.18
C GLU A 780 6.59 -0.28 1.18
N THR A 781 5.87 -0.93 2.10
CA THR A 781 4.50 -0.53 2.47
C THR A 781 4.55 0.57 3.53
N GLN A 782 4.29 1.80 3.11
CA GLN A 782 3.70 2.97 3.81
C GLN A 782 4.03 3.31 5.29
N THR A 783 4.89 2.59 6.02
CA THR A 783 5.01 2.71 7.49
C THR A 783 6.35 3.25 8.01
N GLY A 784 7.36 3.45 7.16
CA GLY A 784 8.65 4.01 7.61
C GLY A 784 9.40 3.06 8.54
N ASP A 785 9.13 1.76 8.42
CA ASP A 785 9.82 0.73 9.18
C ASP A 785 11.18 0.47 8.52
N GLN A 786 12.23 0.46 9.33
CA GLN A 786 13.58 0.11 8.89
C GLN A 786 13.69 -1.37 8.47
N SER A 787 12.62 -2.16 8.58
CA SER A 787 12.56 -3.56 8.22
C SER A 787 11.58 -3.83 7.05
N GLY A 788 12.10 -4.36 5.94
CA GLY A 788 11.31 -5.08 4.93
C GLY A 788 11.22 -4.44 3.54
N GLY A 789 12.13 -4.84 2.63
CA GLY A 789 11.95 -4.78 1.18
C GLY A 789 11.58 -6.17 0.65
N TRP A 790 10.53 -6.30 -0.16
CA TRP A 790 9.93 -7.60 -0.51
C TRP A 790 10.59 -8.34 -1.70
N ARG A 791 10.97 -9.60 -1.42
CA ARG A 791 11.20 -10.85 -2.19
C ARG A 791 11.88 -10.81 -3.57
N ASN A 792 11.41 -10.01 -4.53
CA ASN A 792 11.94 -9.99 -5.91
C ASN A 792 12.25 -8.55 -6.41
N GLY A 793 11.86 -7.56 -5.62
CA GLY A 793 12.35 -6.20 -5.76
C GLY A 793 13.80 -6.05 -5.27
N GLY A 794 14.57 -5.18 -5.93
CA GLY A 794 15.96 -4.87 -5.55
C GLY A 794 17.05 -5.61 -6.33
N GLN A 795 16.78 -6.09 -7.55
CA GLN A 795 17.83 -6.64 -8.41
C GLN A 795 18.75 -5.52 -8.92
N ILE A 796 20.06 -5.69 -8.72
CA ILE A 796 21.07 -4.71 -9.12
C ILE A 796 22.21 -5.43 -9.83
N GLU A 797 22.56 -4.94 -11.02
CA GLU A 797 23.77 -5.32 -11.73
C GLU A 797 24.57 -4.07 -12.04
N ALA A 798 25.74 -3.92 -11.42
CA ALA A 798 26.59 -2.77 -11.56
C ALA A 798 28.00 -3.18 -11.98
N HIS A 799 28.49 -2.59 -13.07
CA HIS A 799 29.85 -2.77 -13.58
C HIS A 799 30.50 -1.40 -13.73
N TYR A 800 31.72 -1.22 -13.19
CA TYR A 800 32.45 0.05 -13.25
C TYR A 800 31.60 1.27 -12.86
N ALA A 801 30.87 1.14 -11.74
CA ALA A 801 29.95 2.17 -11.26
C ALA A 801 30.48 2.90 -10.02
N ASN A 802 30.04 4.14 -9.83
CA ASN A 802 30.26 4.93 -8.62
C ASN A 802 28.91 5.20 -7.94
N PHE A 803 28.78 4.75 -6.70
CA PHE A 803 27.66 5.09 -5.83
C PHE A 803 28.16 6.11 -4.81
N THR A 804 27.60 7.32 -4.82
CA THR A 804 28.09 8.42 -3.99
C THR A 804 26.96 9.07 -3.19
N ARG A 805 27.10 9.15 -1.86
CA ARG A 805 26.07 9.71 -0.96
C ARG A 805 24.72 8.99 -1.06
N ILE A 806 24.74 7.66 -1.14
CA ILE A 806 23.53 6.83 -1.18
C ILE A 806 23.33 6.22 0.22
N GLY A 807 22.23 6.55 0.88
CA GLY A 807 22.04 6.28 2.32
C GLY A 807 22.97 7.09 3.23
N ASP A 808 22.88 6.85 4.54
CA ASP A 808 23.70 7.47 5.59
C ASP A 808 23.85 6.55 6.84
N ALA A 809 24.27 7.09 7.98
CA ALA A 809 24.43 6.35 9.23
C ALA A 809 23.12 5.75 9.79
N THR A 810 21.98 6.34 9.45
CA THR A 810 20.62 5.98 9.89
C THR A 810 19.75 5.36 8.79
N HIS A 811 20.21 5.43 7.54
CA HIS A 811 19.49 5.03 6.33
C HIS A 811 20.37 4.10 5.48
N PHE A 812 19.91 2.88 5.20
CA PHE A 812 20.63 1.95 4.30
C PHE A 812 20.95 2.59 2.94
N ALA A 813 22.08 2.24 2.33
CA ALA A 813 22.31 2.53 0.92
C ALA A 813 21.36 1.70 0.05
N HIS A 814 21.22 0.42 0.44
CA HIS A 814 20.30 -0.54 -0.14
C HIS A 814 19.86 -1.56 0.92
N ALA A 815 18.59 -1.99 0.88
CA ALA A 815 18.09 -3.06 1.74
C ALA A 815 17.14 -4.01 0.97
N ARG A 816 17.42 -5.32 1.02
CA ARG A 816 16.68 -6.37 0.29
C ARG A 816 16.41 -7.62 1.14
N TRP A 817 15.22 -8.22 0.98
CA TRP A 817 14.88 -9.50 1.62
C TRP A 817 14.31 -10.59 0.66
N PRO A 818 15.12 -11.52 0.12
CA PRO A 818 14.62 -12.60 -0.73
C PRO A 818 13.87 -13.73 0.02
N SER A 819 13.01 -14.47 -0.68
CA SER A 819 12.35 -15.70 -0.19
C SER A 819 12.66 -16.93 -1.04
N SER A 820 12.48 -18.12 -0.47
CA SER A 820 12.78 -19.40 -1.12
C SER A 820 11.97 -19.61 -2.42
N GLY A 821 12.65 -19.84 -3.55
CA GLY A 821 12.04 -20.34 -4.80
C GLY A 821 12.43 -19.61 -6.09
N GLU A 822 13.04 -18.43 -6.02
CA GLU A 822 13.16 -17.49 -7.17
C GLU A 822 14.61 -17.21 -7.62
N SER A 823 14.78 -16.73 -8.87
CA SER A 823 16.09 -16.33 -9.39
C SER A 823 16.42 -14.87 -9.05
N SER A 824 17.67 -14.52 -8.77
CA SER A 824 18.00 -13.15 -8.36
C SER A 824 19.43 -12.72 -8.66
N HIS A 825 19.62 -11.43 -8.96
CA HIS A 825 20.91 -10.82 -9.32
C HIS A 825 21.28 -9.66 -8.39
N TYR A 826 22.41 -9.80 -7.69
CA TYR A 826 23.00 -8.76 -6.85
C TYR A 826 24.51 -8.74 -7.11
N ILE A 827 24.89 -8.02 -8.17
CA ILE A 827 26.22 -8.07 -8.78
C ILE A 827 26.83 -6.68 -8.78
N PHE A 828 28.03 -6.57 -8.19
CA PHE A 828 28.87 -5.38 -8.22
C PHE A 828 30.27 -5.79 -8.67
N ASP A 829 30.69 -5.28 -9.82
CA ASP A 829 32.01 -5.57 -10.39
C ASP A 829 32.75 -4.28 -10.70
N HIS A 830 33.97 -4.13 -10.16
CA HIS A 830 34.77 -2.91 -10.27
C HIS A 830 34.03 -1.64 -9.80
N CYS A 831 33.20 -1.72 -8.76
CA CYS A 831 32.40 -0.58 -8.28
C CYS A 831 33.08 0.21 -7.15
N ILE A 832 32.69 1.47 -6.96
CA ILE A 832 33.14 2.31 -5.84
C ILE A 832 31.90 2.78 -5.06
N MET A 833 31.84 2.42 -3.79
CA MET A 833 30.87 2.92 -2.81
C MET A 833 31.57 4.00 -1.98
N ASP A 834 31.16 5.26 -2.14
CA ASP A 834 31.76 6.39 -1.43
C ASP A 834 30.70 7.17 -0.64
N THR A 835 30.90 7.32 0.67
CA THR A 835 29.99 8.04 1.55
C THR A 835 28.59 7.41 1.51
N THR A 836 28.51 6.08 1.57
CA THR A 836 27.25 5.34 1.53
C THR A 836 26.83 4.85 2.91
N GLY A 837 25.53 4.65 3.10
CA GLY A 837 25.00 3.83 4.19
C GLY A 837 25.34 2.35 4.01
N ASP A 838 24.75 1.51 4.86
CA ASP A 838 24.94 0.06 4.88
C ASP A 838 24.28 -0.60 3.66
N TRP A 839 25.02 -1.52 3.02
CA TRP A 839 24.54 -2.35 1.92
C TRP A 839 24.05 -3.68 2.48
N TYR A 840 22.72 -3.81 2.58
CA TYR A 840 22.07 -4.81 3.40
C TYR A 840 21.27 -5.81 2.56
N SER A 841 21.53 -7.10 2.73
CA SER A 841 20.80 -8.19 2.08
C SER A 841 20.54 -9.34 3.06
N THR A 842 19.29 -9.75 3.27
CA THR A 842 18.97 -10.89 4.17
C THR A 842 17.73 -11.68 3.76
N GLY A 843 17.77 -13.01 3.70
CA GLY A 843 16.60 -13.80 3.32
C GLY A 843 16.91 -15.26 2.97
N PHE A 844 15.97 -15.93 2.31
CA PHE A 844 16.18 -17.29 1.77
C PHE A 844 16.53 -17.22 0.29
N ASP A 845 17.59 -17.90 -0.12
CA ASP A 845 17.94 -17.95 -1.53
C ASP A 845 17.06 -18.91 -2.31
N GLY A 846 16.66 -18.52 -3.51
CA GLY A 846 15.92 -19.38 -4.42
C GLY A 846 16.81 -20.25 -5.29
N ILE A 847 16.23 -20.81 -6.37
CA ILE A 847 16.84 -21.90 -7.15
C ILE A 847 18.12 -21.44 -7.89
N HIS A 848 18.18 -20.17 -8.33
CA HIS A 848 19.29 -19.58 -9.08
C HIS A 848 19.62 -18.15 -8.60
N THR A 849 20.56 -18.00 -7.67
CA THR A 849 20.88 -16.68 -7.09
C THR A 849 22.35 -16.31 -7.30
N ASN A 850 22.60 -15.17 -7.95
CA ASN A 850 23.93 -14.58 -8.13
C ASN A 850 24.14 -13.45 -7.13
N ILE A 851 25.08 -13.63 -6.19
CA ILE A 851 25.52 -12.61 -5.24
C ILE A 851 27.03 -12.45 -5.42
N GLU A 852 27.41 -11.38 -6.12
CA GLU A 852 28.78 -11.14 -6.52
C GLU A 852 29.24 -9.75 -6.12
N PHE A 853 30.32 -9.67 -5.36
CA PHE A 853 31.08 -8.45 -5.11
C PHE A 853 32.51 -8.71 -5.60
N LYS A 854 32.89 -8.06 -6.69
CA LYS A 854 34.20 -8.25 -7.33
C LYS A 854 34.87 -6.89 -7.50
N HIS A 855 36.12 -6.78 -7.08
CA HIS A 855 36.96 -5.58 -7.24
C HIS A 855 36.24 -4.28 -6.79
N THR A 856 35.40 -4.40 -5.76
CA THR A 856 34.53 -3.31 -5.31
C THR A 856 35.09 -2.68 -4.04
N THR A 857 35.22 -1.35 -4.05
CA THR A 857 35.78 -0.57 -2.94
C THR A 857 34.69 0.15 -2.17
N PHE A 858 34.63 -0.09 -0.86
CA PHE A 858 33.86 0.69 0.09
C PHE A 858 34.79 1.66 0.81
N ARG A 859 34.47 2.95 0.74
CA ARG A 859 35.20 4.01 1.41
C ARG A 859 34.23 5.05 2.00
N ASN A 860 34.62 5.66 3.10
CA ASN A 860 33.81 6.63 3.84
C ASN A 860 32.42 6.08 4.22
N SER A 861 32.27 4.77 4.45
CA SER A 861 31.00 4.18 4.87
C SER A 861 30.48 4.89 6.13
N GLN A 862 29.25 5.37 6.05
CA GLN A 862 28.62 6.21 7.08
C GLN A 862 27.97 5.38 8.20
N SER A 863 27.52 4.16 7.88
CA SER A 863 26.98 3.24 8.87
C SER A 863 28.09 2.52 9.64
N THR A 864 27.71 1.73 10.64
CA THR A 864 28.63 0.87 11.41
C THR A 864 29.22 -0.27 10.57
N ARG A 865 28.63 -0.56 9.40
CA ARG A 865 29.02 -1.64 8.47
C ARG A 865 29.16 -1.10 7.05
N SER A 866 30.05 -1.71 6.27
CA SER A 866 30.11 -1.50 4.81
C SER A 866 29.15 -2.43 4.08
N LEU A 867 29.04 -3.69 4.55
CA LEU A 867 28.28 -4.75 3.90
C LEU A 867 27.70 -5.72 4.93
N HIS A 868 26.43 -6.09 4.74
CA HIS A 868 25.74 -7.14 5.49
C HIS A 868 25.04 -8.12 4.55
N ILE A 869 25.41 -9.40 4.66
CA ILE A 869 24.81 -10.51 3.90
C ILE A 869 24.34 -11.57 4.90
N ALA A 870 23.03 -11.82 4.96
CA ALA A 870 22.44 -12.80 5.87
C ALA A 870 21.45 -13.76 5.17
N HIS A 871 21.95 -14.87 4.62
CA HIS A 871 21.22 -15.69 3.65
C HIS A 871 21.08 -17.16 4.09
N TRP A 872 19.85 -17.61 4.34
CA TRP A 872 19.55 -18.97 4.81
C TRP A 872 19.32 -19.95 3.65
N GLY A 873 20.01 -21.09 3.68
CA GLY A 873 19.90 -22.17 2.71
C GLY A 873 20.98 -22.13 1.62
N THR A 874 21.17 -23.24 0.90
CA THR A 874 22.06 -23.33 -0.26
C THR A 874 21.24 -23.27 -1.55
N ALA A 875 21.38 -22.19 -2.31
CA ALA A 875 20.85 -22.16 -3.68
C ALA A 875 21.44 -23.34 -4.48
N PRO A 876 20.62 -24.18 -5.14
CA PRO A 876 21.10 -25.27 -5.97
C PRO A 876 22.04 -24.83 -7.11
N THR A 877 21.84 -23.62 -7.64
CA THR A 877 22.65 -23.04 -8.73
C THR A 877 22.85 -21.53 -8.53
N GLY A 878 23.81 -20.94 -9.25
CA GLY A 878 24.16 -19.51 -9.15
C GLY A 878 25.52 -19.27 -8.50
N SER A 879 26.04 -18.05 -8.62
CA SER A 879 27.38 -17.65 -8.21
C SER A 879 27.37 -16.90 -6.87
N ARG A 880 28.31 -17.20 -5.98
CA ARG A 880 28.49 -16.54 -4.68
C ARG A 880 29.96 -16.19 -4.48
N VAL A 881 30.32 -14.96 -4.82
CA VAL A 881 31.73 -14.55 -4.88
C VAL A 881 31.90 -13.20 -4.22
N VAL A 882 32.88 -13.11 -3.32
CA VAL A 882 33.36 -11.86 -2.74
C VAL A 882 34.87 -11.84 -2.98
N GLN A 883 35.31 -11.11 -4.00
CA GLN A 883 36.66 -11.18 -4.53
C GLN A 883 37.27 -9.80 -4.73
N GLY A 884 38.51 -9.58 -4.26
CA GLY A 884 39.24 -8.35 -4.56
C GLY A 884 38.60 -7.08 -3.98
N CYS A 885 37.70 -7.22 -2.99
CA CYS A 885 37.00 -6.09 -2.41
C CYS A 885 37.83 -5.41 -1.33
N VAL A 886 37.58 -4.11 -1.16
CA VAL A 886 38.18 -3.28 -0.12
C VAL A 886 37.06 -2.77 0.78
N PHE A 887 37.19 -2.98 2.10
CA PHE A 887 36.19 -2.57 3.09
C PHE A 887 36.81 -1.70 4.18
N ASP A 888 36.23 -0.52 4.40
CA ASP A 888 36.65 0.47 5.39
C ASP A 888 35.89 0.40 6.74
N LYS A 889 34.78 -0.35 6.78
CA LYS A 889 33.98 -0.69 7.97
C LYS A 889 33.75 -2.19 8.07
N VAL A 890 33.00 -2.59 9.10
CA VAL A 890 32.72 -4.00 9.40
C VAL A 890 31.96 -4.65 8.24
N VAL A 891 32.35 -5.87 7.89
CA VAL A 891 31.59 -6.75 6.99
C VAL A 891 30.99 -7.89 7.79
N HIS A 892 29.68 -8.15 7.60
CA HIS A 892 28.97 -9.20 8.30
C HIS A 892 28.40 -10.23 7.31
N PHE A 893 28.83 -11.49 7.45
CA PHE A 893 28.22 -12.66 6.81
C PHE A 893 27.46 -13.49 7.85
N PHE A 894 26.13 -13.43 7.83
CA PHE A 894 25.31 -14.35 8.60
C PHE A 894 25.03 -15.58 7.72
N THR A 895 25.59 -16.74 8.08
CA THR A 895 25.61 -17.99 7.29
C THR A 895 26.25 -17.87 5.89
N ALA A 896 27.56 -18.13 5.75
CA ALA A 896 28.33 -17.95 4.52
C ALA A 896 28.37 -19.19 3.60
N ALA A 897 27.40 -20.09 3.69
CA ALA A 897 27.39 -21.35 2.96
C ALA A 897 27.53 -21.14 1.44
N GLY A 898 28.53 -21.80 0.82
CA GLY A 898 28.76 -21.76 -0.62
C GLY A 898 29.46 -20.50 -1.16
N TYR A 899 29.84 -19.54 -0.32
CA TYR A 899 30.58 -18.35 -0.76
C TYR A 899 32.07 -18.64 -1.02
N HIS A 900 32.61 -18.07 -2.09
CA HIS A 900 34.04 -17.95 -2.33
C HIS A 900 34.52 -16.55 -1.94
N ILE A 901 35.21 -16.44 -0.81
CA ILE A 901 35.71 -15.18 -0.25
C ILE A 901 37.24 -15.12 -0.45
N LYS A 902 37.71 -14.32 -1.40
CA LYS A 902 39.14 -14.30 -1.73
C LYS A 902 39.73 -12.93 -2.06
N ASP A 903 41.01 -12.76 -1.77
CA ASP A 903 41.79 -11.57 -2.14
C ASP A 903 41.19 -10.24 -1.61
N ASN A 904 40.43 -10.27 -0.52
CA ASN A 904 39.77 -9.08 0.04
C ASN A 904 40.60 -8.42 1.14
N LEU A 905 40.46 -7.09 1.25
CA LEU A 905 40.97 -6.29 2.36
C LEU A 905 39.83 -5.93 3.32
N PHE A 906 39.84 -6.53 4.51
CA PHE A 906 38.97 -6.17 5.63
C PHE A 906 39.72 -5.18 6.54
N GLY A 907 39.70 -3.90 6.17
CA GLY A 907 40.63 -2.88 6.64
C GLY A 907 40.11 -1.94 7.74
N ALA A 908 38.95 -2.22 8.36
CA ALA A 908 38.25 -1.21 9.14
C ALA A 908 39.09 -0.52 10.23
N LEU A 909 38.94 0.81 10.31
CA LEU A 909 39.79 1.66 11.16
C LEU A 909 39.50 1.48 12.66
N ASN A 910 38.27 1.11 13.04
CA ASN A 910 37.82 1.01 14.44
C ASN A 910 36.90 -0.21 14.62
N GLY A 911 37.33 -1.23 15.37
CA GLY A 911 36.52 -2.38 15.78
C GLY A 911 36.91 -3.73 15.16
N GLU A 912 35.98 -4.69 15.24
CA GLU A 912 36.03 -5.92 14.45
C GLU A 912 35.78 -5.59 12.98
N THR A 913 36.55 -6.16 12.05
CA THR A 913 36.45 -5.81 10.62
C THR A 913 35.63 -6.83 9.82
N PHE A 914 35.47 -8.03 10.37
CA PHE A 914 34.80 -9.15 9.73
C PHE A 914 34.15 -10.04 10.79
N ILE A 915 32.85 -10.32 10.61
CA ILE A 915 32.06 -11.21 11.47
C ILE A 915 31.37 -12.25 10.58
N MET A 916 31.52 -13.53 10.93
CA MET A 916 30.84 -14.62 10.23
C MET A 916 30.18 -15.59 11.22
N THR A 917 28.86 -15.77 11.13
CA THR A 917 28.10 -16.72 11.97
C THR A 917 28.04 -18.13 11.33
N PRO A 918 27.61 -19.19 12.05
CA PRO A 918 27.73 -20.59 11.62
C PRO A 918 27.26 -20.88 10.18
N GLY A 919 28.00 -21.72 9.46
CA GLY A 919 27.78 -22.09 8.05
C GLY A 919 28.96 -21.67 7.17
N ALA A 920 29.88 -22.58 6.87
CA ALA A 920 31.16 -22.19 6.29
C ALA A 920 31.13 -21.81 4.80
N PRO A 921 32.01 -20.86 4.40
CA PRO A 921 32.26 -20.57 3.01
C PRO A 921 32.90 -21.77 2.29
N ALA A 922 32.66 -21.85 0.99
CA ALA A 922 33.34 -22.84 0.14
C ALA A 922 34.86 -22.61 0.10
N SER A 923 35.31 -21.35 0.21
CA SER A 923 36.73 -21.00 0.36
C SER A 923 36.92 -19.63 1.03
N PHE A 924 37.95 -19.50 1.86
CA PHE A 924 38.39 -18.22 2.43
C PHE A 924 39.90 -18.06 2.25
N SER A 925 40.33 -17.36 1.19
CA SER A 925 41.75 -17.37 0.81
C SER A 925 42.35 -16.05 0.32
N GLY A 926 43.62 -15.79 0.60
CA GLY A 926 44.31 -14.61 0.07
C GLY A 926 43.83 -13.28 0.68
N ASN A 927 43.06 -13.30 1.77
CA ASN A 927 42.51 -12.10 2.37
C ASN A 927 43.48 -11.47 3.38
N LEU A 928 43.41 -10.15 3.57
CA LEU A 928 43.99 -9.46 4.72
C LEU A 928 42.87 -9.08 5.68
N VAL A 929 42.91 -9.65 6.89
CA VAL A 929 41.94 -9.37 7.95
C VAL A 929 42.64 -8.57 9.04
N ARG A 930 42.36 -7.26 9.08
CA ARG A 930 42.86 -6.37 10.14
C ARG A 930 41.94 -6.47 11.35
N LYS A 931 42.47 -6.34 12.56
CA LYS A 931 41.68 -6.26 13.79
C LYS A 931 42.20 -5.13 14.66
N THR A 932 41.33 -4.26 15.16
CA THR A 932 41.73 -3.10 15.99
C THR A 932 41.07 -3.09 17.38
N SER A 933 40.35 -4.17 17.75
CA SER A 933 39.67 -4.33 19.05
C SER A 933 40.14 -5.60 19.78
N SER A 934 39.84 -5.76 21.07
CA SER A 934 40.29 -6.90 21.90
C SER A 934 39.39 -8.13 21.90
N LEU A 935 38.19 -8.05 21.32
CA LEU A 935 37.31 -9.22 21.16
C LEU A 935 37.84 -10.16 20.09
N ALA A 936 37.67 -11.47 20.26
CA ALA A 936 38.04 -12.45 19.23
C ALA A 936 37.39 -12.10 17.89
N THR A 937 38.15 -12.11 16.79
CA THR A 937 37.55 -12.02 15.45
C THR A 937 36.69 -13.27 15.26
N GLY A 938 35.37 -13.11 15.32
CA GLY A 938 34.39 -14.17 15.22
C GLY A 938 34.31 -14.73 13.79
N VAL A 939 35.33 -15.50 13.38
CA VAL A 939 35.27 -16.35 12.19
C VAL A 939 34.72 -17.71 12.63
N TYR A 940 33.42 -17.79 12.88
CA TYR A 940 32.75 -19.01 13.29
C TYR A 940 32.36 -19.84 12.05
N ALA A 941 33.30 -20.58 11.45
CA ALA A 941 33.00 -21.38 10.26
C ALA A 941 33.06 -22.88 10.53
N GLU A 942 31.92 -23.54 10.40
CA GLU A 942 31.78 -24.99 10.42
C GLU A 942 32.18 -25.56 9.04
N SER A 943 33.42 -26.05 8.88
CA SER A 943 34.09 -26.52 7.63
C SER A 943 35.01 -25.49 6.94
N LEU A 944 36.26 -25.38 7.37
CA LEU A 944 37.17 -24.30 6.98
C LEU A 944 38.08 -24.72 5.83
N ASN A 945 38.11 -23.98 4.73
CA ASN A 945 39.21 -24.01 3.77
C ASN A 945 39.91 -22.64 3.80
N ILE A 946 40.58 -22.36 4.92
CA ILE A 946 41.25 -21.07 5.21
C ILE A 946 42.69 -21.15 4.73
N LYS A 947 42.99 -20.43 3.64
CA LYS A 947 44.28 -20.55 2.95
C LYS A 947 44.95 -19.22 2.65
N ASP A 948 46.24 -19.12 2.92
CA ASP A 948 47.07 -18.00 2.46
C ASP A 948 46.53 -16.62 2.87
N ASN A 949 45.93 -16.50 4.06
CA ASN A 949 45.44 -15.22 4.57
C ASN A 949 46.48 -14.52 5.45
N TYR A 950 46.44 -13.20 5.47
CA TYR A 950 47.23 -12.33 6.34
C TYR A 950 46.35 -11.82 7.49
N TRP A 951 46.58 -12.33 8.69
CA TRP A 951 45.85 -11.93 9.89
C TRP A 951 46.66 -10.89 10.65
N LEU A 952 46.17 -9.65 10.66
CA LEU A 952 46.84 -8.53 11.31
C LEU A 952 46.09 -8.14 12.59
N ASN A 953 46.73 -8.36 13.73
CA ASN A 953 46.26 -7.88 15.01
C ASN A 953 46.86 -6.49 15.36
N ASP A 954 46.12 -5.44 15.04
CA ASP A 954 46.51 -4.03 15.11
C ASP A 954 45.94 -3.33 16.38
N HIS A 955 46.04 -3.98 17.55
CA HIS A 955 45.72 -3.37 18.85
C HIS A 955 46.80 -3.71 19.92
N ASN A 956 46.86 -2.89 20.97
CA ASN A 956 47.90 -2.96 22.03
C ASN A 956 47.46 -3.67 23.33
N GLN A 957 46.35 -4.40 23.33
CA GLN A 957 45.75 -4.96 24.55
C GLN A 957 46.27 -6.37 24.86
N LEU A 958 46.12 -6.78 26.13
CA LEU A 958 46.48 -8.11 26.61
C LEU A 958 45.62 -9.20 25.94
N TYR A 959 46.19 -10.37 25.63
CA TYR A 959 45.51 -11.52 24.99
C TYR A 959 45.15 -11.37 23.50
N ALA A 960 46.16 -11.35 22.62
CA ALA A 960 45.95 -11.34 21.17
C ALA A 960 45.29 -12.65 20.67
N GLN A 961 44.06 -12.58 20.14
CA GLN A 961 43.37 -13.73 19.52
C GLN A 961 43.12 -13.46 18.04
N PHE A 962 43.66 -14.28 17.14
CA PHE A 962 43.54 -14.05 15.70
C PHE A 962 42.29 -14.69 15.09
N VAL A 963 42.08 -16.00 15.30
CA VAL A 963 40.95 -16.73 14.72
C VAL A 963 40.36 -17.76 15.70
N THR A 964 39.02 -17.80 15.81
CA THR A 964 38.26 -18.77 16.62
C THR A 964 37.41 -19.70 15.73
N PRO A 965 37.97 -20.78 15.18
CA PRO A 965 37.35 -21.64 14.17
C PRO A 965 35.97 -22.25 14.40
N LEU A 966 35.40 -22.33 15.61
CA LEU A 966 34.24 -23.21 15.85
C LEU A 966 33.08 -22.54 16.61
N GLY A 967 31.86 -22.70 16.08
CA GLY A 967 30.58 -22.44 16.75
C GLY A 967 29.93 -23.76 17.24
N SER A 968 28.75 -23.71 17.86
CA SER A 968 28.08 -24.86 18.48
C SER A 968 27.52 -25.95 17.53
N GLY A 969 27.85 -25.94 16.23
CA GLY A 969 27.32 -26.89 15.24
C GLY A 969 28.32 -27.95 14.73
N SER A 970 27.90 -28.66 13.68
CA SER A 970 28.51 -29.91 13.20
C SER A 970 29.73 -29.67 12.30
N VAL A 971 30.87 -30.33 12.59
CA VAL A 971 32.03 -30.38 11.69
C VAL A 971 31.87 -31.62 10.81
N SER A 972 31.22 -31.50 9.64
CA SER A 972 30.93 -32.65 8.76
C SER A 972 32.00 -32.92 7.68
N THR A 973 32.99 -32.02 7.52
CA THR A 973 34.06 -32.10 6.51
C THR A 973 35.43 -31.71 7.11
N PRO A 974 36.55 -32.34 6.68
CA PRO A 974 37.88 -31.95 7.14
C PRO A 974 38.16 -30.47 6.88
N SER A 975 38.54 -29.75 7.92
CA SER A 975 38.86 -28.32 7.87
C SER A 975 40.38 -28.12 7.75
N LYS A 976 40.85 -27.09 7.04
CA LYS A 976 42.26 -26.80 6.81
C LYS A 976 42.58 -25.31 7.02
N PHE A 977 43.61 -25.06 7.83
CA PHE A 977 44.33 -23.79 7.99
C PHE A 977 45.70 -23.93 7.34
N GLU A 978 45.82 -23.48 6.10
CA GLU A 978 47.04 -23.66 5.31
C GLU A 978 47.69 -22.33 4.92
N GLY A 979 49.01 -22.19 5.13
CA GLY A 979 49.76 -21.09 4.52
C GLY A 979 49.48 -19.70 5.09
N ASN A 980 48.78 -19.57 6.22
CA ASN A 980 48.39 -18.28 6.80
C ASN A 980 49.56 -17.60 7.53
N ILE A 981 49.52 -16.28 7.60
CA ILE A 981 50.49 -15.45 8.33
C ILE A 981 49.76 -14.68 9.44
N PHE A 982 50.32 -14.71 10.65
CA PHE A 982 49.78 -14.01 11.82
C PHE A 982 50.77 -12.93 12.30
N GLU A 983 50.39 -11.64 12.19
CA GLU A 983 51.16 -10.48 12.69
C GLU A 983 50.47 -9.84 13.90
N SER A 984 51.17 -9.72 15.03
CA SER A 984 50.71 -8.88 16.15
C SER A 984 51.54 -7.62 16.27
N THR A 985 50.85 -6.49 16.37
CA THR A 985 51.47 -5.16 16.52
C THR A 985 51.67 -4.77 17.99
N GLY A 986 51.05 -5.51 18.92
CA GLY A 986 51.22 -5.33 20.35
C GLY A 986 52.55 -5.90 20.86
N THR A 987 52.86 -5.61 22.12
CA THR A 987 54.06 -6.12 22.81
C THR A 987 53.77 -7.29 23.76
N ASP A 988 52.49 -7.63 23.97
CA ASP A 988 52.08 -8.75 24.82
C ASP A 988 52.37 -10.11 24.16
N SER A 989 52.73 -11.08 24.99
CA SER A 989 52.97 -12.47 24.62
C SER A 989 51.85 -13.42 25.04
N GLN A 990 50.80 -12.91 25.67
CA GLN A 990 49.59 -13.69 25.99
C GLN A 990 48.63 -13.63 24.79
N GLY A 991 48.13 -14.78 24.36
CA GLY A 991 47.27 -14.86 23.17
C GLY A 991 47.38 -16.16 22.39
N GLY A 992 46.54 -16.34 21.37
CA GLY A 992 46.51 -17.50 20.49
C GLY A 992 46.24 -17.13 19.03
N GLY A 993 47.03 -17.70 18.13
CA GLY A 993 46.80 -17.71 16.68
C GLY A 993 45.46 -18.37 16.38
N ILE A 994 45.39 -19.69 16.55
CA ILE A 994 44.21 -20.50 16.24
C ILE A 994 43.60 -21.05 17.53
N ILE A 995 42.34 -20.70 17.83
CA ILE A 995 41.69 -21.04 19.10
C ILE A 995 40.43 -21.90 18.89
N PHE A 996 40.44 -23.12 19.43
CA PHE A 996 39.30 -24.03 19.36
C PHE A 996 38.55 -23.99 20.70
N ASN A 997 37.42 -23.27 20.77
CA ASN A 997 36.70 -22.96 22.02
C ASN A 997 35.36 -23.68 22.22
N THR A 998 34.88 -24.47 21.26
CA THR A 998 33.55 -25.11 21.28
C THR A 998 33.63 -26.62 21.09
N TYR A 999 32.59 -27.32 21.55
CA TYR A 999 32.45 -28.77 21.54
C TYR A 999 31.67 -29.21 20.29
N PRO A 1000 32.33 -29.58 19.18
CA PRO A 1000 31.61 -30.07 18.00
C PRO A 1000 30.72 -31.25 18.37
N SER A 1001 29.46 -31.22 17.93
CA SER A 1001 28.48 -32.28 18.20
C SER A 1001 28.74 -33.56 17.39
N THR A 1002 29.60 -33.51 16.38
CA THR A 1002 29.96 -34.63 15.49
C THR A 1002 31.48 -34.74 15.33
N PRO A 1003 32.05 -35.95 15.15
CA PRO A 1003 33.47 -36.14 14.87
C PRO A 1003 33.95 -35.32 13.66
N GLY A 1004 35.05 -34.58 13.80
CA GLY A 1004 35.65 -33.77 12.75
C GLY A 1004 37.17 -33.67 12.87
N GLN A 1005 37.84 -33.39 11.75
CA GLN A 1005 39.30 -33.22 11.67
C GLN A 1005 39.67 -31.80 11.24
N VAL A 1006 40.72 -31.22 11.85
CA VAL A 1006 41.30 -29.93 11.45
C VAL A 1006 42.80 -30.04 11.17
N ASP A 1007 43.22 -29.64 9.99
CA ASP A 1007 44.61 -29.58 9.56
C ASP A 1007 45.17 -28.15 9.75
N ILE A 1008 46.26 -28.00 10.48
CA ILE A 1008 47.00 -26.75 10.71
C ILE A 1008 48.37 -26.90 10.07
N ILE A 1009 48.51 -26.37 8.85
CA ILE A 1009 49.62 -26.69 7.96
C ILE A 1009 50.30 -25.43 7.41
N LYS A 1010 51.63 -25.37 7.38
CA LYS A 1010 52.36 -24.29 6.68
C LYS A 1010 52.06 -22.86 7.17
N ASN A 1011 51.62 -22.68 8.41
CA ASN A 1011 51.34 -21.35 8.94
C ASN A 1011 52.60 -20.70 9.53
N ILE A 1012 52.69 -19.37 9.43
CA ILE A 1012 53.77 -18.56 10.00
C ILE A 1012 53.21 -17.63 11.07
N MET A 1013 53.74 -17.71 12.28
CA MET A 1013 53.44 -16.76 13.36
C MET A 1013 54.64 -15.83 13.58
N LEU A 1014 54.46 -14.56 13.21
CA LEU A 1014 55.53 -13.55 13.24
C LEU A 1014 55.84 -13.10 14.67
N PRO A 1015 57.07 -12.66 14.97
CA PRO A 1015 57.35 -11.94 16.21
C PRO A 1015 56.45 -10.72 16.38
N ASN A 1016 56.03 -10.46 17.62
CA ASN A 1016 55.29 -9.27 18.00
C ASN A 1016 56.21 -8.03 18.00
N ALA A 1017 55.67 -6.84 18.29
CA ALA A 1017 56.46 -5.60 18.26
C ALA A 1017 57.60 -5.54 19.29
N ALA A 1018 57.61 -6.42 20.31
CA ALA A 1018 58.72 -6.56 21.25
C ALA A 1018 59.79 -7.55 20.78
N GLY A 1019 59.67 -8.13 19.58
CA GLY A 1019 60.53 -9.21 19.10
C GLY A 1019 60.31 -10.53 19.85
N THR A 1020 59.16 -10.69 20.49
CA THR A 1020 58.77 -11.89 21.25
C THR A 1020 57.59 -12.59 20.58
N ALA A 1021 57.07 -13.66 21.16
CA ALA A 1021 55.94 -14.38 20.58
C ALA A 1021 54.65 -13.57 20.73
N PRO A 1022 53.80 -13.49 19.69
CA PRO A 1022 52.50 -12.81 19.75
C PRO A 1022 51.41 -13.63 20.49
N GLY A 1023 51.78 -14.77 21.07
CA GLY A 1023 50.88 -15.76 21.62
C GLY A 1023 51.37 -17.18 21.33
N THR A 1024 50.45 -18.14 21.30
CA THR A 1024 50.70 -19.53 20.88
C THR A 1024 50.17 -19.76 19.46
N LEU A 1025 50.74 -20.71 18.69
CA LEU A 1025 50.21 -21.05 17.37
C LEU A 1025 48.78 -21.61 17.46
N MET A 1026 48.55 -22.50 18.42
CA MET A 1026 47.28 -23.20 18.61
C MET A 1026 46.91 -23.33 20.10
N MET A 1027 45.66 -23.01 20.42
CA MET A 1027 45.02 -23.22 21.72
C MET A 1027 43.89 -24.25 21.59
N LEU A 1028 44.05 -25.45 22.16
CA LEU A 1028 43.00 -26.48 22.19
C LEU A 1028 42.24 -26.47 23.53
N GLN A 1029 40.98 -25.99 23.51
CA GLN A 1029 40.08 -26.11 24.66
C GLN A 1029 39.38 -27.47 24.73
N GLY A 1030 39.26 -28.18 23.59
CA GLY A 1030 39.02 -29.63 23.46
C GLY A 1030 37.55 -30.11 23.42
N SER A 1031 37.33 -31.30 22.83
CA SER A 1031 36.07 -32.07 22.86
C SER A 1031 36.35 -33.55 22.53
N SER A 1032 35.40 -34.47 22.75
CA SER A 1032 35.55 -35.89 22.36
C SER A 1032 35.51 -36.14 20.84
N ASN A 1033 35.20 -35.11 20.06
CA ASN A 1033 34.86 -35.19 18.64
C ASN A 1033 35.84 -34.43 17.74
N LEU A 1034 36.88 -33.82 18.30
CA LEU A 1034 37.83 -33.00 17.54
C LEU A 1034 39.18 -33.72 17.44
N THR A 1035 39.59 -34.03 16.22
CA THR A 1035 40.94 -34.48 15.91
C THR A 1035 41.69 -33.37 15.18
N VAL A 1036 42.94 -33.09 15.55
CA VAL A 1036 43.77 -32.11 14.83
C VAL A 1036 45.06 -32.71 14.28
N ASN A 1037 45.48 -32.22 13.12
CA ASN A 1037 46.75 -32.53 12.49
C ASN A 1037 47.56 -31.24 12.37
N VAL A 1038 48.76 -31.19 12.94
CA VAL A 1038 49.59 -29.98 13.04
C VAL A 1038 50.94 -30.23 12.41
N GLN A 1039 51.14 -29.71 11.21
CA GLN A 1039 52.31 -30.04 10.40
C GLN A 1039 52.96 -28.81 9.81
N ARG A 1040 54.29 -28.80 9.73
CA ARG A 1040 55.00 -27.81 8.92
C ARG A 1040 54.70 -26.35 9.28
N ASN A 1041 54.49 -26.01 10.55
CA ASN A 1041 54.28 -24.62 10.95
C ASN A 1041 55.60 -23.99 11.40
N THR A 1042 55.76 -22.68 11.19
CA THR A 1042 56.91 -21.89 11.67
C THR A 1042 56.43 -20.85 12.67
N TYR A 1043 56.90 -20.90 13.92
CA TYR A 1043 56.45 -19.96 14.94
C TYR A 1043 57.52 -19.68 15.98
N ILE A 1044 57.55 -18.44 16.46
CA ILE A 1044 58.34 -18.04 17.61
C ILE A 1044 57.57 -18.38 18.90
N THR A 1045 58.32 -18.75 19.93
CA THR A 1045 57.75 -19.26 21.19
C THR A 1045 58.07 -18.36 22.38
N ALA A 1046 59.29 -17.83 22.52
CA ALA A 1046 59.64 -16.72 23.43
C ALA A 1046 59.06 -16.83 24.87
N ASN A 1047 58.37 -15.78 25.34
CA ASN A 1047 57.73 -15.73 26.66
C ASN A 1047 56.38 -16.46 26.72
N SER A 1048 55.99 -17.19 25.66
CA SER A 1048 54.74 -17.94 25.58
C SER A 1048 55.02 -19.42 25.37
N LEU A 1049 53.93 -20.21 25.38
CA LEU A 1049 53.98 -21.63 25.03
C LEU A 1049 53.75 -21.75 23.52
N GLY A 1050 54.52 -22.57 22.82
CA GLY A 1050 54.46 -22.71 21.37
C GLY A 1050 53.12 -23.23 20.85
N THR A 1051 52.62 -24.30 21.47
CA THR A 1051 51.24 -24.83 21.32
C THR A 1051 50.77 -25.37 22.67
N PHE A 1052 49.47 -25.41 22.93
CA PHE A 1052 48.98 -26.07 24.14
C PHE A 1052 47.65 -26.82 23.99
N VAL A 1053 47.45 -27.76 24.92
CA VAL A 1053 46.26 -28.63 25.05
C VAL A 1053 45.77 -28.60 26.51
N GLY A 1054 44.48 -28.87 26.74
CA GLY A 1054 43.97 -29.23 28.07
C GLY A 1054 43.54 -28.04 28.95
N LEU A 1055 43.07 -26.94 28.34
CA LEU A 1055 42.67 -25.73 29.07
C LEU A 1055 41.30 -25.88 29.77
N THR A 1056 40.32 -26.54 29.15
CA THR A 1056 38.96 -26.74 29.72
C THR A 1056 38.36 -28.14 29.52
N TYR A 1057 39.05 -29.06 28.83
CA TYR A 1057 38.57 -30.42 28.54
C TYR A 1057 39.66 -31.47 28.78
N LEU A 1058 39.27 -32.70 29.14
CA LEU A 1058 40.19 -33.72 29.65
C LEU A 1058 41.15 -34.34 28.62
N GLY A 1059 41.00 -34.01 27.34
CA GLY A 1059 41.67 -34.67 26.22
C GLY A 1059 41.14 -36.09 25.99
N HIS A 1060 41.47 -36.69 24.84
CA HIS A 1060 41.21 -38.11 24.54
C HIS A 1060 42.36 -38.70 23.73
N THR A 1061 42.50 -40.02 23.72
CA THR A 1061 43.48 -40.72 22.89
C THR A 1061 43.28 -40.36 21.41
N GLY A 1062 44.36 -39.98 20.74
CA GLY A 1062 44.35 -39.60 19.33
C GLY A 1062 43.71 -38.25 19.01
N MET A 1063 43.47 -37.38 20.01
CA MET A 1063 42.98 -36.01 19.80
C MET A 1063 43.90 -35.21 18.86
N ILE A 1064 45.19 -35.52 18.87
CA ILE A 1064 46.16 -34.98 17.93
C ILE A 1064 46.66 -36.15 17.09
N ALA A 1065 46.24 -36.18 15.83
CA ALA A 1065 46.57 -37.25 14.89
C ALA A 1065 48.05 -37.22 14.49
N SER A 1066 48.62 -36.03 14.32
CA SER A 1066 50.03 -35.85 13.99
C SER A 1066 50.50 -34.44 14.37
N PHE A 1067 51.71 -34.36 14.91
CA PHE A 1067 52.43 -33.15 15.26
C PHE A 1067 53.89 -33.29 14.80
N ARG A 1068 54.13 -33.00 13.51
CA ARG A 1068 55.41 -33.30 12.85
C ARG A 1068 55.90 -32.16 11.98
N ASN A 1069 57.20 -32.13 11.69
CA ASN A 1069 57.82 -31.20 10.75
C ASN A 1069 57.63 -29.72 11.11
N ASN A 1070 57.29 -29.38 12.35
CA ASN A 1070 57.13 -28.00 12.79
C ASN A 1070 58.48 -27.38 13.18
N LEU A 1071 58.62 -26.08 12.95
CA LEU A 1071 59.80 -25.29 13.27
C LEU A 1071 59.43 -24.27 14.36
N ALA A 1072 59.80 -24.58 15.60
CA ALA A 1072 59.70 -23.66 16.71
C ALA A 1072 61.08 -23.08 17.05
N TRP A 1073 61.13 -21.76 17.25
CA TRP A 1073 62.39 -21.08 17.52
C TRP A 1073 62.25 -19.97 18.57
N ASP A 1074 63.39 -19.55 19.09
CA ASP A 1074 63.56 -18.39 19.95
C ASP A 1074 64.96 -17.81 19.71
N THR A 1075 65.12 -16.49 19.81
CA THR A 1075 66.42 -15.83 19.74
C THR A 1075 67.26 -16.05 20.99
N GLN A 1076 66.64 -16.50 22.09
CA GLN A 1076 67.28 -16.74 23.38
C GLN A 1076 66.68 -17.96 24.06
N TYR A 1077 67.49 -18.73 24.79
CA TYR A 1077 66.96 -19.82 25.63
C TYR A 1077 66.15 -19.28 26.82
N ARG A 1078 64.98 -19.86 27.10
CA ARG A 1078 64.10 -19.48 28.21
C ARG A 1078 63.58 -20.72 28.98
N PRO A 1079 63.48 -20.70 30.33
CA PRO A 1079 63.21 -21.91 31.13
C PRO A 1079 61.79 -22.51 31.04
N ALA A 1080 60.81 -21.79 30.47
CA ALA A 1080 59.40 -22.20 30.41
C ALA A 1080 58.83 -22.15 28.99
N ASN A 1081 59.72 -22.14 28.00
CA ASN A 1081 59.36 -22.03 26.59
C ASN A 1081 59.33 -23.45 25.97
N PHE A 1082 58.12 -23.98 25.76
CA PHE A 1082 57.89 -25.33 25.26
C PHE A 1082 57.28 -25.31 23.86
N LEU A 1083 57.73 -26.20 22.99
CA LEU A 1083 57.10 -26.50 21.69
C LEU A 1083 55.62 -26.85 21.89
N MET A 1084 55.33 -27.70 22.87
CA MET A 1084 53.99 -28.16 23.18
C MET A 1084 53.80 -28.39 24.69
N PHE A 1085 52.74 -27.80 25.24
CA PHE A 1085 52.45 -27.82 26.67
C PHE A 1085 51.04 -28.34 26.98
N ASN A 1086 50.92 -29.23 27.95
CA ASN A 1086 49.62 -29.66 28.47
C ASN A 1086 49.30 -28.94 29.80
N LEU A 1087 48.24 -28.11 29.81
CA LEU A 1087 47.93 -27.16 30.91
C LEU A 1087 47.33 -27.79 32.19
N GLY A 1088 47.20 -29.12 32.27
CA GLY A 1088 47.17 -29.82 33.56
C GLY A 1088 45.88 -29.73 34.39
N SER A 1089 44.71 -29.45 33.82
CA SER A 1089 43.44 -29.63 34.56
C SER A 1089 42.96 -31.10 34.62
N SER A 1090 43.67 -32.05 33.99
CA SER A 1090 43.26 -33.46 33.90
C SER A 1090 44.34 -34.41 33.37
N TRP A 1091 45.01 -35.09 34.28
CA TRP A 1091 46.25 -35.83 34.03
C TRP A 1091 46.05 -37.30 33.59
N THR A 1092 44.91 -37.65 32.98
CA THR A 1092 44.53 -39.08 32.80
C THR A 1092 44.46 -39.57 31.36
N ALA A 1093 44.41 -38.70 30.35
CA ALA A 1093 44.37 -39.14 28.96
C ALA A 1093 45.77 -39.60 28.50
N THR A 1094 45.93 -40.90 28.32
CA THR A 1094 47.12 -41.50 27.70
C THR A 1094 47.02 -41.38 26.18
N ASP A 1095 48.13 -41.08 25.53
CA ASP A 1095 48.25 -40.97 24.06
C ASP A 1095 47.31 -39.92 23.45
N VAL A 1096 47.18 -38.74 24.08
CA VAL A 1096 46.55 -37.55 23.45
C VAL A 1096 47.14 -37.31 22.05
N VAL A 1097 48.45 -37.53 21.95
CA VAL A 1097 49.21 -37.79 20.73
C VAL A 1097 50.10 -38.99 21.02
N SER A 1098 50.29 -39.91 20.07
CA SER A 1098 51.28 -40.98 20.25
C SER A 1098 52.70 -40.43 20.15
N SER A 1099 53.66 -41.04 20.82
CA SER A 1099 55.07 -40.58 20.78
C SER A 1099 55.64 -40.59 19.36
N GLU A 1100 55.22 -41.55 18.53
CA GLU A 1100 55.61 -41.62 17.12
C GLU A 1100 55.13 -40.40 16.32
N ASN A 1101 53.91 -39.94 16.62
CA ASN A 1101 53.28 -38.79 15.96
C ASN A 1101 53.69 -37.44 16.53
N LEU A 1102 54.56 -37.42 17.54
CA LEU A 1102 55.15 -36.23 18.13
C LEU A 1102 56.66 -36.24 17.86
N ASN A 1103 57.05 -36.05 16.60
CA ASN A 1103 58.39 -36.35 16.10
C ASN A 1103 58.75 -35.53 14.85
N TYR A 1104 60.04 -35.48 14.48
CA TYR A 1104 60.57 -34.75 13.31
C TYR A 1104 60.34 -33.23 13.36
N ASN A 1105 60.33 -32.62 14.55
CA ASN A 1105 60.22 -31.18 14.73
C ASN A 1105 61.61 -30.54 14.93
N ASN A 1106 61.79 -29.26 14.58
CA ASN A 1106 62.97 -28.50 14.97
C ASN A 1106 62.64 -27.57 16.14
N THR A 1107 63.47 -27.61 17.18
CA THR A 1107 63.27 -26.93 18.46
C THR A 1107 64.48 -26.09 18.85
N PHE A 1108 64.66 -24.93 18.21
CA PHE A 1108 65.78 -24.05 18.54
C PHE A 1108 65.51 -23.25 19.83
N ASN A 1109 66.43 -23.30 20.79
CA ASN A 1109 66.38 -22.59 22.08
C ASN A 1109 65.16 -22.93 22.98
N GLN A 1110 64.61 -24.14 22.85
CA GLN A 1110 63.47 -24.59 23.66
C GLN A 1110 63.88 -25.16 25.03
N ALA A 1111 62.99 -25.02 26.02
CA ALA A 1111 63.18 -25.57 27.37
C ALA A 1111 63.13 -27.10 27.40
N GLN A 1112 63.79 -27.68 28.40
CA GLN A 1112 63.64 -29.10 28.70
C GLN A 1112 62.32 -29.32 29.45
N GLY A 1113 61.41 -30.10 28.89
CA GLY A 1113 60.14 -30.47 29.53
C GLY A 1113 60.18 -31.84 30.21
N SER A 1114 59.06 -32.23 30.82
CA SER A 1114 58.92 -33.52 31.52
C SER A 1114 58.97 -34.73 30.58
N ASN A 1115 58.74 -34.53 29.28
CA ASN A 1115 58.65 -35.60 28.29
C ASN A 1115 59.73 -35.52 27.20
N GLY A 1116 60.67 -34.59 27.31
CA GLY A 1116 61.67 -34.33 26.28
C GLY A 1116 61.90 -32.84 26.08
N ARG A 1117 62.82 -32.50 25.17
CA ARG A 1117 63.09 -31.11 24.80
C ARG A 1117 61.86 -30.53 24.11
N GLY A 1118 61.27 -29.46 24.66
CA GLY A 1118 60.08 -28.81 24.13
C GLY A 1118 58.73 -29.45 24.49
N TYR A 1119 58.68 -30.63 25.14
CA TYR A 1119 57.43 -31.34 25.46
C TYR A 1119 57.18 -31.45 26.96
N HIS A 1120 56.05 -30.92 27.45
CA HIS A 1120 55.74 -30.90 28.88
C HIS A 1120 54.29 -31.32 29.19
N GLY A 1121 54.12 -32.25 30.13
CA GLY A 1121 52.83 -32.65 30.72
C GLY A 1121 52.06 -33.76 29.99
N PHE A 1122 52.70 -34.62 29.20
CA PHE A 1122 52.04 -35.70 28.43
C PHE A 1122 52.23 -37.10 29.04
N ASN A 1123 51.26 -38.00 28.82
CA ASN A 1123 51.32 -39.41 29.19
C ASN A 1123 51.31 -40.30 27.93
N PHE A 1124 52.26 -41.23 27.83
CA PHE A 1124 52.39 -42.15 26.70
C PHE A 1124 52.24 -43.60 27.16
N SER A 1125 51.52 -44.42 26.38
CA SER A 1125 51.42 -45.86 26.65
C SER A 1125 52.70 -46.62 26.30
N SER A 1126 53.48 -46.08 25.35
CA SER A 1126 54.79 -46.59 24.93
C SER A 1126 55.57 -45.52 24.16
N GLY A 1127 56.91 -45.68 24.08
CA GLY A 1127 57.80 -44.81 23.31
C GLY A 1127 58.17 -43.48 23.99
N THR A 1128 59.10 -42.74 23.37
CA THR A 1128 59.55 -41.41 23.80
C THR A 1128 59.34 -40.43 22.63
N PRO A 1129 58.71 -39.25 22.83
CA PRO A 1129 58.52 -38.30 21.76
C PRO A 1129 59.84 -37.63 21.35
N GLY A 1130 59.89 -37.11 20.12
CA GLY A 1130 61.01 -36.31 19.62
C GLY A 1130 62.28 -37.09 19.29
N GLU A 1131 62.19 -38.39 19.00
CA GLU A 1131 63.35 -39.24 18.66
C GLU A 1131 64.18 -38.71 17.48
N ASN A 1132 63.51 -38.11 16.48
CA ASN A 1132 64.11 -37.51 15.28
C ASN A 1132 64.02 -35.97 15.29
N ASP A 1133 63.80 -35.34 16.46
CA ASP A 1133 63.75 -33.89 16.55
C ASP A 1133 65.14 -33.27 16.42
N LEU A 1134 65.19 -32.09 15.81
CA LEU A 1134 66.39 -31.28 15.65
C LEU A 1134 66.42 -30.12 16.66
N ASN A 1135 67.62 -29.59 16.89
CA ASN A 1135 67.86 -28.36 17.65
C ASN A 1135 68.87 -27.50 16.90
N GLU A 1136 68.46 -27.08 15.71
CA GLU A 1136 69.28 -26.34 14.78
C GLU A 1136 68.73 -24.92 14.64
N ASP A 1137 69.63 -23.93 14.66
CA ASP A 1137 69.26 -22.54 14.35
C ASP A 1137 68.73 -22.51 12.91
N PRO A 1138 67.49 -22.05 12.65
CA PRO A 1138 66.94 -22.02 11.30
C PRO A 1138 67.70 -21.09 10.35
N GLN A 1139 68.44 -20.10 10.87
CA GLN A 1139 69.15 -19.10 10.06
C GLN A 1139 68.25 -18.51 8.97
N PHE A 1140 67.09 -17.98 9.36
CA PHE A 1140 66.15 -17.38 8.41
C PHE A 1140 66.81 -16.29 7.56
N VAL A 1141 66.40 -16.16 6.30
CA VAL A 1141 66.84 -15.08 5.40
C VAL A 1141 66.66 -13.70 6.06
N ASP A 1142 65.48 -13.45 6.63
CA ASP A 1142 65.17 -12.28 7.46
C ASP A 1142 63.88 -12.51 8.27
N HIS A 1143 64.03 -12.80 9.56
CA HIS A 1143 62.90 -13.04 10.47
C HIS A 1143 62.14 -11.77 10.88
N ASN A 1144 62.57 -10.57 10.45
CA ASN A 1144 61.90 -9.31 10.76
C ASN A 1144 60.87 -8.90 9.71
N ARG A 1145 60.69 -9.67 8.63
CA ARG A 1145 59.74 -9.34 7.57
C ARG A 1145 58.29 -9.40 8.07
N ASN A 1146 57.63 -8.24 8.02
CA ASN A 1146 56.24 -8.01 8.39
C ASN A 1146 55.62 -6.92 7.49
N LEU A 1147 54.38 -6.51 7.73
CA LEU A 1147 53.70 -5.49 6.93
C LEU A 1147 54.45 -4.15 6.90
N ALA A 1148 55.03 -3.71 8.02
CA ALA A 1148 55.77 -2.46 8.11
C ALA A 1148 57.09 -2.50 7.30
N ARG A 1149 57.84 -3.60 7.40
CA ARG A 1149 59.10 -3.79 6.65
C ARG A 1149 58.87 -4.00 5.16
N TRP A 1150 57.74 -4.62 4.80
CA TRP A 1150 57.33 -4.69 3.41
C TRP A 1150 57.10 -3.30 2.82
N ALA A 1151 56.36 -2.44 3.53
CA ALA A 1151 56.17 -1.04 3.11
C ALA A 1151 57.50 -0.30 2.94
N ASP A 1152 58.42 -0.48 3.90
CA ASP A 1152 59.77 0.09 3.86
C ASP A 1152 60.56 -0.36 2.62
N SER A 1153 60.47 -1.66 2.29
CA SER A 1153 61.13 -2.24 1.11
C SER A 1153 60.61 -1.69 -0.22
N LEU A 1154 59.39 -1.15 -0.21
CA LEU A 1154 58.74 -0.51 -1.35
C LEU A 1154 58.90 1.03 -1.33
N GLY A 1155 59.72 1.57 -0.42
CA GLY A 1155 60.03 3.00 -0.34
C GLY A 1155 58.99 3.83 0.42
N ALA A 1156 58.30 3.25 1.41
CA ALA A 1156 57.44 4.02 2.31
C ALA A 1156 58.22 5.17 2.99
N PRO A 1157 57.57 6.31 3.31
CA PRO A 1157 58.22 7.43 3.98
C PRO A 1157 58.91 7.02 5.30
N SER A 1158 59.98 7.73 5.66
CA SER A 1158 60.67 7.53 6.94
C SER A 1158 59.70 7.77 8.10
N GLY A 1159 59.65 6.84 9.05
CA GLY A 1159 58.75 6.89 10.20
C GLY A 1159 58.90 5.65 11.09
N THR A 1160 58.06 5.55 12.11
CA THR A 1160 57.95 4.36 12.95
C THR A 1160 57.35 3.18 12.17
N ASP A 1161 57.47 1.96 12.70
CA ASP A 1161 56.83 0.79 12.08
C ASP A 1161 55.30 0.95 12.01
N ALA A 1162 54.69 1.70 12.94
CA ALA A 1162 53.28 2.05 12.90
C ALA A 1162 52.93 2.96 11.72
N ASP A 1163 53.75 3.99 11.45
CA ASP A 1163 53.56 4.90 10.31
C ASP A 1163 53.65 4.14 8.98
N LYS A 1164 54.65 3.26 8.86
CA LYS A 1164 54.87 2.44 7.66
C LYS A 1164 53.75 1.42 7.43
N ARG A 1165 53.26 0.78 8.49
CA ARG A 1165 52.09 -0.11 8.43
C ARG A 1165 50.84 0.64 7.99
N GLN A 1166 50.56 1.80 8.58
CA GLN A 1166 49.40 2.60 8.19
C GLN A 1166 49.53 3.08 6.73
N TYR A 1167 50.75 3.41 6.28
CA TYR A 1167 51.01 3.72 4.87
C TYR A 1167 50.69 2.53 3.94
N ALA A 1168 51.15 1.32 4.26
CA ALA A 1168 50.82 0.13 3.47
C ALA A 1168 49.32 -0.17 3.45
N LEU A 1169 48.64 -0.05 4.60
CA LEU A 1169 47.17 -0.19 4.66
C LEU A 1169 46.48 0.84 3.77
N ASN A 1170 46.91 2.11 3.81
CA ASN A 1170 46.35 3.14 2.94
C ASN A 1170 46.59 2.83 1.45
N GLN A 1171 47.75 2.29 1.07
CA GLN A 1171 48.00 1.87 -0.32
C GLN A 1171 47.12 0.67 -0.73
N LEU A 1172 46.96 -0.32 0.15
CA LEU A 1172 46.08 -1.47 -0.08
C LEU A 1172 44.60 -1.05 -0.18
N MET A 1173 44.17 -0.01 0.56
CA MET A 1173 42.82 0.55 0.45
C MET A 1173 42.55 1.19 -0.94
N LEU A 1174 43.59 1.48 -1.71
CA LEU A 1174 43.49 2.02 -3.07
C LEU A 1174 43.53 0.91 -4.14
N ALA A 1175 43.52 -0.39 -3.79
CA ALA A 1175 43.78 -1.48 -4.73
C ALA A 1175 42.92 -1.47 -6.01
N ASN A 1176 41.69 -0.96 -5.95
CA ASN A 1176 40.78 -0.87 -7.10
C ASN A 1176 40.72 0.54 -7.73
N ASP A 1177 41.55 1.48 -7.27
CA ASP A 1177 41.52 2.87 -7.70
C ASP A 1177 42.40 3.12 -8.94
N PRO A 1178 42.00 4.05 -9.82
CA PRO A 1178 42.88 4.54 -10.87
C PRO A 1178 44.18 5.08 -10.28
N GLY A 1179 45.31 4.49 -10.66
CA GLY A 1179 46.64 4.90 -10.17
C GLY A 1179 47.12 4.19 -8.90
N ALA A 1180 46.42 3.12 -8.47
CA ALA A 1180 46.92 2.23 -7.42
C ALA A 1180 48.34 1.73 -7.73
N ASN A 1181 49.21 1.69 -6.72
CA ASN A 1181 50.55 1.13 -6.88
C ASN A 1181 50.45 -0.41 -6.99
N PRO A 1182 50.79 -1.02 -8.14
CA PRO A 1182 50.59 -2.46 -8.36
C PRO A 1182 51.49 -3.34 -7.49
N ASN A 1183 52.50 -2.76 -6.81
CA ASN A 1183 53.33 -3.51 -5.88
C ASN A 1183 52.62 -3.76 -4.54
N TYR A 1184 51.65 -2.92 -4.17
CA TYR A 1184 50.89 -3.07 -2.92
C TYR A 1184 49.71 -4.03 -3.12
N THR A 1185 49.99 -5.33 -3.09
CA THR A 1185 48.97 -6.39 -3.11
C THR A 1185 49.16 -7.36 -1.94
N ILE A 1186 48.08 -8.02 -1.51
CA ILE A 1186 48.13 -9.02 -0.43
C ILE A 1186 49.05 -10.18 -0.83
N ALA A 1187 49.01 -10.62 -2.09
CA ALA A 1187 49.88 -11.66 -2.61
C ALA A 1187 51.37 -11.29 -2.50
N ASN A 1188 51.75 -10.06 -2.88
CA ASN A 1188 53.13 -9.59 -2.76
C ASN A 1188 53.58 -9.49 -1.31
N LEU A 1189 52.72 -9.06 -0.39
CA LEU A 1189 52.99 -9.06 1.05
C LEU A 1189 53.25 -10.47 1.57
N MET A 1190 52.35 -11.41 1.25
CA MET A 1190 52.48 -12.82 1.64
C MET A 1190 53.80 -13.41 1.13
N GLN A 1191 54.14 -13.16 -0.13
CA GLN A 1191 55.39 -13.62 -0.74
C GLN A 1191 56.62 -13.00 -0.06
N TYR A 1192 56.60 -11.69 0.20
CA TYR A 1192 57.69 -10.98 0.87
C TYR A 1192 57.99 -11.60 2.24
N VAL A 1193 56.95 -11.85 3.04
CA VAL A 1193 57.10 -12.43 4.38
C VAL A 1193 57.55 -13.89 4.29
N LYS A 1194 56.93 -14.74 3.46
CA LYS A 1194 57.35 -16.13 3.26
C LYS A 1194 58.83 -16.23 2.87
N ALA A 1195 59.31 -15.37 1.98
CA ALA A 1195 60.72 -15.34 1.58
C ALA A 1195 61.68 -14.86 2.68
N GLY A 1196 61.20 -14.21 3.74
CA GLY A 1196 62.02 -13.88 4.92
C GLY A 1196 62.19 -15.06 5.87
N PHE A 1197 61.14 -15.87 5.97
CA PHE A 1197 61.07 -17.03 6.86
C PHE A 1197 61.51 -18.35 6.20
N GLU A 1198 62.16 -18.27 5.03
CA GLU A 1198 62.87 -19.39 4.45
C GLU A 1198 64.11 -19.73 5.32
N PRO A 1199 64.22 -20.95 5.87
CA PRO A 1199 65.41 -21.36 6.61
C PRO A 1199 66.59 -21.51 5.65
N THR A 1200 67.80 -21.11 6.06
CA THR A 1200 69.02 -21.31 5.24
C THR A 1200 69.94 -22.40 5.79
N ASN A 1201 69.67 -22.88 7.01
CA ASN A 1201 70.44 -23.97 7.61
C ASN A 1201 70.16 -25.30 6.90
N GLN A 1202 71.19 -25.82 6.22
CA GLN A 1202 71.12 -27.07 5.45
C GLN A 1202 70.79 -28.29 6.32
N ALA A 1203 70.99 -28.23 7.64
CA ALA A 1203 70.60 -29.31 8.55
C ALA A 1203 69.08 -29.54 8.61
N LEU A 1204 68.27 -28.56 8.19
CA LEU A 1204 66.81 -28.67 8.15
C LEU A 1204 66.27 -29.22 6.81
N ARG A 1205 67.11 -29.28 5.77
CA ARG A 1205 66.73 -29.78 4.44
C ARG A 1205 66.52 -31.29 4.49
N GLN A 1206 65.36 -31.76 4.03
CA GLN A 1206 64.99 -33.18 4.00
C GLN A 1206 65.11 -33.91 5.36
N ALA A 1207 65.10 -33.18 6.48
CA ALA A 1207 65.28 -33.74 7.83
C ALA A 1207 63.97 -34.15 8.52
N GLY A 1208 62.83 -33.77 7.94
CA GLY A 1208 61.49 -34.11 8.39
C GLY A 1208 61.01 -35.48 7.91
N SER A 1209 59.84 -35.87 8.41
CA SER A 1209 59.13 -37.07 7.95
C SER A 1209 58.55 -36.84 6.56
N PRO A 1210 58.75 -37.73 5.58
CA PRO A 1210 58.11 -37.61 4.26
C PRO A 1210 56.60 -37.94 4.28
N ALA A 1211 56.06 -38.34 5.44
CA ALA A 1211 54.69 -38.83 5.58
C ALA A 1211 53.60 -37.78 5.26
N ASP A 1212 53.95 -36.49 5.23
CA ASP A 1212 53.07 -35.37 4.91
C ASP A 1212 53.33 -34.74 3.53
N GLY A 1213 54.14 -35.39 2.69
CA GLY A 1213 54.38 -34.99 1.30
C GLY A 1213 55.58 -34.04 1.07
N SER A 1214 56.33 -33.66 2.10
CA SER A 1214 57.65 -33.03 1.96
C SER A 1214 58.53 -33.39 3.16
N PRO A 1215 59.79 -33.78 2.97
CA PRO A 1215 60.71 -34.04 4.08
C PRO A 1215 61.28 -32.75 4.70
N ASP A 1216 60.80 -31.55 4.37
CA ASP A 1216 61.34 -30.30 4.93
C ASP A 1216 60.60 -29.86 6.22
N ILE A 1217 61.36 -29.31 7.17
CA ILE A 1217 60.83 -28.80 8.44
C ILE A 1217 60.47 -27.31 8.32
N GLY A 1218 59.25 -26.95 8.72
CA GLY A 1218 58.74 -25.58 8.74
C GLY A 1218 57.78 -25.24 7.59
N ALA A 1219 57.24 -24.02 7.65
CA ALA A 1219 56.17 -23.53 6.78
C ALA A 1219 56.60 -23.21 5.35
N VAL A 1220 57.89 -22.97 5.14
CA VAL A 1220 58.48 -22.65 3.83
C VAL A 1220 59.48 -23.76 3.52
N ASP A 1221 59.32 -24.40 2.36
CA ASP A 1221 60.28 -25.39 1.86
C ASP A 1221 61.63 -24.70 1.61
N LEU A 1222 62.73 -25.41 1.86
CA LEU A 1222 64.09 -24.85 1.72
C LEU A 1222 64.53 -25.04 0.25
N GLN A 1223 64.73 -23.94 -0.50
CA GLN A 1223 65.07 -24.03 -1.93
C GLN A 1223 66.48 -24.59 -2.19
#